data_AF-A0A9W8MT95-F1
#
_entry.id   AF-A0A9W8MT95-F1
#
_cell.length_a   1.000
_cell.length_b   1.000
_cell.length_c   1.000
_cell.angle_alpha   90.00
_cell.angle_beta   90.00
_cell.angle_gamma   90.00
#
_symmetry.space_group_name_H-M   'P 1'
#
loop_
_entity.id
_entity.type
_entity.pdbx_description
1 polymer ?
#
loop_
_entity_poly.entity_id
_entity_poly.type
_entity_poly.pdbx_seq_one_letter_code
_entity_poly.pdbx_strand_id
1 'polypeptide(L)'
;MVSTRSPKKAKPTYAERVLGAFGQIQKEQKKHAVHLASIRAQVKKNAQEKKDKLGPNWSQWVTKAVAKLEEEGILEPTPAAGSVALTQKGKKAIMNARKSLRLSLGGISPDRNQEDSVWKEVSSQGLKRSRRPSTVPGSVVGDSPTKSASARKRPRVSFAGGKKPVSRMTKAELKAELATLQRAHVLLRDTSPLTDLDDDDEVVTTQLREELKERDEELESLRQQLALARRPSETESISSGRFATPEDFARPVTPPPRRANVVTSQRYPGGVVRTESGSFIPVVSKQPTPAPSSPERDVHYDERDAELPDVDMGDSLAPANPTVSSDDGPTVVVSLKAEIQTLQTLIAGKTGEVTALEKTVQSLESVSWRQAEAKVTARDAELGALQGVVDSLRTESEGFKNRVNLLETANARLESELEQKHTEYTDVKSEKDSLATLVGAAKNEIASLELSEEEKKARIHALVESLANSANEVQSLREIGAKLEESISKYKSELQQQQEAFVDLENRLRDRDAEVERLSIRLRDAESSVEAISAKLTDAEALAASLSLELSLAKMAAGNLEATLANMKTQLDAEEAHHRRLEGELAVKAVEMSAKEHDAEALRSTIVSLKDELRVKEATIGKLQDGSEATKRRLATIETARLAEQKRYETERSALSAQISDLQSSLDSARSRANGLSSQLRTAEADKEALEKNLAEKIADIVSANAELKVGQEERAALDADLGARVGKIQELEGELRAFEIAKEADERTIAALKASFVRMKEGQAELFGELDKMIASAQPSSAPNSNFQAEVSHALRPASISRF
;
A
#
# COMPACT_ATOMS: atom_id res chain seq x y z
N MET A 1 12.07 -17.79 80.20
CA MET A 1 12.75 -18.51 79.10
C MET A 1 12.23 -17.99 77.77
N VAL A 2 13.07 -17.45 76.89
CA VAL A 2 12.62 -16.95 75.57
C VAL A 2 12.52 -18.12 74.60
N SER A 3 11.33 -18.39 74.05
CA SER A 3 11.14 -19.43 73.04
C SER A 3 11.72 -18.98 71.70
N THR A 4 12.99 -19.31 71.45
CA THR A 4 13.66 -19.12 70.16
C THR A 4 13.06 -20.06 69.12
N ARG A 5 11.91 -19.66 68.54
CA ARG A 5 11.22 -20.38 67.46
C ARG A 5 12.21 -20.62 66.32
N SER A 6 12.63 -21.87 66.14
CA SER A 6 13.55 -22.24 65.07
C SER A 6 12.95 -21.87 63.71
N PRO A 7 13.74 -21.27 62.79
CA PRO A 7 13.22 -20.81 61.51
C PRO A 7 12.70 -22.01 60.72
N LYS A 8 11.39 -22.02 60.44
CA LYS A 8 10.73 -23.09 59.68
C LYS A 8 11.40 -23.20 58.32
N LYS A 9 12.14 -24.29 58.08
CA LYS A 9 12.79 -24.57 56.78
C LYS A 9 11.74 -24.45 55.68
N ALA A 10 11.99 -23.59 54.69
CA ALA A 10 11.09 -23.40 53.56
C ALA A 10 10.92 -24.74 52.82
N LYS A 11 9.68 -25.12 52.50
CA LYS A 11 9.40 -26.34 51.74
C LYS A 11 9.94 -26.19 50.32
N PRO A 12 10.67 -27.19 49.77
CA PRO A 12 11.23 -27.07 48.43
C PRO A 12 10.11 -27.00 47.38
N THR A 13 10.25 -26.13 46.39
CA THR A 13 9.26 -25.96 45.32
C THR A 13 9.21 -27.16 44.38
N TYR A 14 8.17 -27.29 43.56
CA TYR A 14 8.14 -28.37 42.56
C TYR A 14 9.21 -28.22 41.48
N ALA A 15 9.67 -26.99 41.18
CA ALA A 15 10.81 -26.76 40.30
C ALA A 15 12.13 -27.26 40.92
N GLU A 16 12.40 -26.98 42.20
CA GLU A 16 13.56 -27.53 42.92
C GLU A 16 13.53 -29.06 42.96
N ARG A 17 12.36 -29.66 43.25
CA ARG A 17 12.18 -31.13 43.25
C ARG A 17 12.47 -31.73 41.88
N VAL A 18 11.98 -31.11 40.81
CA VAL A 18 12.20 -31.55 39.43
C VAL A 18 13.67 -31.45 39.05
N LEU A 19 14.33 -30.31 39.29
CA LEU A 19 15.75 -30.13 38.96
C LEU A 19 16.64 -31.10 39.76
N GLY A 20 16.38 -31.30 41.05
CA GLY A 20 17.11 -32.25 41.87
C GLY A 20 16.88 -33.72 41.48
N ALA A 21 15.64 -34.09 41.14
CA ALA A 21 15.34 -35.42 40.61
C ALA A 21 16.00 -35.64 39.24
N PHE A 22 15.94 -34.66 38.34
CA PHE A 22 16.53 -34.70 37.01
C PHE A 22 18.07 -34.84 37.08
N GLY A 23 18.74 -33.99 37.85
CA GLY A 23 20.18 -34.04 38.05
C GLY A 23 20.64 -35.35 38.69
N GLN A 24 19.84 -35.94 39.58
CA GLN A 24 20.12 -37.27 40.14
C GLN A 24 19.98 -38.39 39.08
N ILE A 25 18.92 -38.39 38.27
CA ILE A 25 18.76 -39.39 37.20
C ILE A 25 19.89 -39.26 36.15
N GLN A 26 20.32 -38.04 35.82
CA GLN A 26 21.47 -37.83 34.93
C GLN A 26 22.77 -38.40 35.51
N LYS A 27 23.01 -38.26 36.83
CA LYS A 27 24.16 -38.89 37.52
C LYS A 27 24.07 -40.42 37.50
N GLU A 28 22.90 -40.96 37.85
CA GLU A 28 22.68 -42.41 37.98
C GLU A 28 22.69 -43.14 36.63
N GLN A 29 22.09 -42.57 35.58
CA GLN A 29 21.93 -43.22 34.26
C GLN A 29 22.93 -42.77 33.20
N LYS A 30 23.72 -41.70 33.45
CA LYS A 30 24.65 -41.06 32.48
C LYS A 30 23.98 -40.56 31.17
N LYS A 31 22.64 -40.44 31.13
CA LYS A 31 21.86 -39.98 29.97
C LYS A 31 21.63 -38.47 30.01
N HIS A 32 21.67 -37.81 28.84
CA HIS A 32 21.41 -36.37 28.74
C HIS A 32 19.92 -36.00 28.72
N ALA A 33 19.09 -36.84 28.11
CA ALA A 33 17.62 -36.73 28.17
C ALA A 33 17.04 -37.70 29.20
N VAL A 34 15.96 -37.29 29.88
CA VAL A 34 15.28 -38.06 30.91
C VAL A 34 13.77 -38.04 30.67
N HIS A 35 13.12 -39.21 30.70
CA HIS A 35 11.68 -39.33 30.50
C HIS A 35 10.88 -38.78 31.70
N LEU A 36 9.78 -38.07 31.42
CA LEU A 36 8.94 -37.41 32.43
C LEU A 36 8.39 -38.38 33.50
N ALA A 37 8.11 -39.64 33.13
CA ALA A 37 7.70 -40.66 34.10
C ALA A 37 8.82 -40.98 35.11
N SER A 38 10.08 -41.02 34.66
CA SER A 38 11.26 -41.20 35.53
C SER A 38 11.45 -40.00 36.46
N ILE A 39 11.27 -38.76 35.96
CA ILE A 39 11.30 -37.55 36.79
C ILE A 39 10.21 -37.62 37.87
N ARG A 40 8.96 -37.98 37.52
CA ARG A 40 7.87 -38.17 38.49
C ARG A 40 8.21 -39.25 39.53
N ALA A 41 8.73 -40.41 39.11
CA ALA A 41 9.11 -41.50 40.00
C ALA A 41 10.22 -41.06 40.98
N GLN A 42 11.25 -40.37 40.50
CA GLN A 42 12.35 -39.89 41.34
C GLN A 42 11.93 -38.74 42.26
N VAL A 43 11.00 -37.85 41.86
CA VAL A 43 10.40 -36.86 42.77
C VAL A 43 9.65 -37.56 43.91
N LYS A 44 8.93 -38.65 43.63
CA LYS A 44 8.27 -39.47 44.66
C LYS A 44 9.29 -40.09 45.62
N LYS A 45 10.33 -40.76 45.09
CA LYS A 45 11.43 -41.35 45.87
C LYS A 45 12.15 -40.32 46.75
N ASN A 46 12.59 -39.20 46.16
CA ASN A 46 13.26 -38.12 46.89
C ASN A 46 12.39 -37.45 47.95
N ALA A 47 11.07 -37.38 47.76
CA ALA A 47 10.15 -36.91 48.80
C ALA A 47 10.00 -37.93 49.94
N GLN A 48 9.89 -39.23 49.63
CA GLN A 48 9.83 -40.30 50.63
C GLN A 48 11.11 -40.35 51.47
N GLU A 49 12.29 -40.31 50.84
CA GLU A 49 13.59 -40.26 51.54
C GLU A 49 13.72 -39.03 52.45
N LYS A 50 13.29 -37.84 51.99
CA LYS A 50 13.27 -36.60 52.79
C LYS A 50 12.10 -36.50 53.78
N LYS A 51 11.26 -37.55 53.87
CA LYS A 51 10.01 -37.61 54.68
C LYS A 51 9.05 -36.44 54.44
N ASP A 52 9.06 -35.87 53.23
CA ASP A 52 8.24 -34.72 52.85
C ASP A 52 6.93 -35.16 52.18
N LYS A 53 5.83 -34.47 52.50
CA LYS A 53 4.48 -34.84 52.08
C LYS A 53 4.12 -34.18 50.74
N LEU A 54 4.20 -34.96 49.67
CA LEU A 54 3.59 -34.64 48.38
C LEU A 54 2.06 -34.54 48.53
N GLY A 55 1.44 -33.53 47.93
CA GLY A 55 -0.02 -33.37 47.92
C GLY A 55 -0.69 -34.27 46.85
N PRO A 56 -2.02 -34.42 46.84
CA PRO A 56 -2.70 -35.37 45.96
C PRO A 56 -2.35 -35.18 44.47
N ASN A 57 -2.31 -33.93 44.00
CA ASN A 57 -2.07 -33.61 42.59
C ASN A 57 -0.57 -33.41 42.25
N TRP A 58 0.35 -33.99 43.04
CA TRP A 58 1.80 -33.79 42.89
C TRP A 58 2.34 -34.16 41.48
N SER A 59 1.76 -35.16 40.82
CA SER A 59 2.14 -35.58 39.47
C SER A 59 1.81 -34.51 38.42
N GLN A 60 0.67 -33.83 38.57
CA GLN A 60 0.29 -32.68 37.75
C GLN A 60 1.19 -31.47 38.06
N TRP A 61 1.51 -31.21 39.33
CA TRP A 61 2.41 -30.12 39.72
C TRP A 61 3.86 -30.34 39.26
N VAL A 62 4.37 -31.58 39.26
CA VAL A 62 5.64 -31.94 38.61
C VAL A 62 5.59 -31.65 37.11
N THR A 63 4.49 -31.99 36.43
CA THR A 63 4.32 -31.75 34.99
C THR A 63 4.28 -30.25 34.67
N LYS A 64 3.53 -29.45 35.45
CA LYS A 64 3.51 -27.99 35.31
C LYS A 64 4.85 -27.34 35.67
N ALA A 65 5.62 -27.93 36.59
CA ALA A 65 6.97 -27.44 36.92
C ALA A 65 7.99 -27.76 35.81
N VAL A 66 7.87 -28.90 35.13
CA VAL A 66 8.67 -29.21 33.92
C VAL A 66 8.35 -28.23 32.80
N ALA A 67 7.06 -28.06 32.45
CA ALA A 67 6.63 -27.10 31.41
C ALA A 67 7.08 -25.65 31.71
N LYS A 68 7.07 -25.23 32.98
CA LYS A 68 7.60 -23.92 33.38
C LYS A 68 9.12 -23.80 33.28
N LEU A 69 9.86 -24.89 33.48
CA LEU A 69 11.32 -24.91 33.28
C LEU A 69 11.68 -24.96 31.78
N GLU A 70 10.79 -25.48 30.94
CA GLU A 70 10.87 -25.40 29.47
C GLU A 70 10.57 -23.97 28.98
N GLU A 71 9.51 -23.33 29.49
CA GLU A 71 9.19 -21.90 29.25
C GLU A 71 10.33 -20.96 29.70
N GLU A 72 10.95 -21.23 30.85
CA GLU A 72 12.15 -20.52 31.31
C GLU A 72 13.41 -20.86 30.49
N GLY A 73 13.34 -21.82 29.57
CA GLY A 73 14.46 -22.30 28.73
C GLY A 73 15.59 -22.94 29.53
N ILE A 74 15.30 -23.46 30.72
CA ILE A 74 16.25 -24.23 31.56
C ILE A 74 16.25 -25.69 31.08
N LEU A 75 15.09 -26.21 30.70
CA LEU A 75 14.89 -27.52 30.09
C LEU A 75 14.43 -27.38 28.63
N GLU A 76 14.60 -28.42 27.82
CA GLU A 76 14.12 -28.50 26.44
C GLU A 76 13.45 -29.87 26.17
N PRO A 77 12.30 -29.92 25.47
CA PRO A 77 11.73 -31.20 25.04
C PRO A 77 12.66 -31.88 24.04
N THR A 78 12.90 -33.17 24.24
CA THR A 78 13.71 -34.03 23.36
C THR A 78 12.78 -34.69 22.32
N PRO A 79 13.21 -34.94 21.07
CA PRO A 79 12.38 -35.61 20.05
C PRO A 79 11.86 -36.99 20.46
N ALA A 80 12.52 -37.66 21.42
CA ALA A 80 11.95 -38.84 22.09
C ALA A 80 10.77 -38.40 22.99
N ALA A 81 9.54 -38.60 22.51
CA ALA A 81 8.29 -38.12 23.13
C ALA A 81 8.26 -38.30 24.67
N GLY A 82 7.88 -37.23 25.38
CA GLY A 82 7.83 -37.20 26.84
C GLY A 82 9.21 -37.14 27.53
N SER A 83 10.32 -37.07 26.80
CA SER A 83 11.66 -36.90 27.35
C SER A 83 12.14 -35.46 27.29
N VAL A 84 12.94 -35.07 28.29
CA VAL A 84 13.36 -33.68 28.50
C VAL A 84 14.87 -33.65 28.71
N ALA A 85 15.55 -32.64 28.18
CA ALA A 85 17.00 -32.44 28.27
C ALA A 85 17.34 -31.10 28.95
N LEU A 86 18.61 -30.94 29.32
CA LEU A 86 19.13 -29.73 29.96
C LEU A 86 19.72 -28.79 28.90
N THR A 87 19.10 -27.62 28.67
CA THR A 87 19.56 -26.67 27.64
C THR A 87 20.94 -26.11 27.95
N GLN A 88 21.60 -25.50 26.97
CA GLN A 88 22.84 -24.74 27.22
C GLN A 88 22.63 -23.57 28.19
N LYS A 89 21.42 -22.98 28.25
CA LYS A 89 21.04 -21.93 29.20
C LYS A 89 20.86 -22.52 30.62
N GLY A 90 20.21 -23.67 30.76
CA GLY A 90 20.08 -24.39 32.03
C GLY A 90 21.42 -24.86 32.58
N LYS A 91 22.28 -25.44 31.74
CA LYS A 91 23.67 -25.83 32.08
C LYS A 91 24.47 -24.62 32.62
N LYS A 92 24.37 -23.46 31.96
CA LYS A 92 24.99 -22.21 32.43
C LYS A 92 24.38 -21.70 33.73
N ALA A 93 23.06 -21.76 33.92
CA ALA A 93 22.40 -21.36 35.16
C ALA A 93 22.85 -22.22 36.36
N ILE A 94 22.93 -23.54 36.19
CA ILE A 94 23.42 -24.48 37.22
C ILE A 94 24.89 -24.21 37.55
N MET A 95 25.73 -23.96 36.54
CA MET A 95 27.14 -23.60 36.76
C MET A 95 27.26 -22.27 37.52
N ASN A 96 26.46 -21.26 37.19
CA ASN A 96 26.45 -19.97 37.86
C ASN A 96 25.94 -20.06 39.30
N ALA A 97 24.92 -20.89 39.56
CA ALA A 97 24.43 -21.16 40.91
C ALA A 97 25.46 -21.92 41.78
N ARG A 98 26.22 -22.87 41.21
CA ARG A 98 27.35 -23.50 41.91
C ARG A 98 28.47 -22.48 42.22
N LYS A 99 28.80 -21.59 41.28
CA LYS A 99 29.78 -20.50 41.46
C LYS A 99 29.34 -19.48 42.52
N SER A 100 28.08 -19.04 42.52
CA SER A 100 27.58 -18.05 43.49
C SER A 100 27.55 -18.59 44.92
N LEU A 101 27.25 -19.88 45.10
CA LEU A 101 27.32 -20.59 46.37
C LEU A 101 28.75 -20.99 46.79
N ARG A 102 29.78 -20.56 46.04
CA ARG A 102 31.20 -20.90 46.25
C ARG A 102 31.47 -22.42 46.35
N LEU A 103 30.65 -23.24 45.70
CA LEU A 103 30.89 -24.68 45.62
C LEU A 103 32.06 -24.92 44.67
N SER A 104 33.23 -25.22 45.25
CA SER A 104 34.49 -25.34 44.54
C SER A 104 34.40 -26.34 43.39
N LEU A 105 35.02 -26.03 42.25
CA LEU A 105 35.10 -26.92 41.10
C LEU A 105 36.09 -28.10 41.32
N GLY A 106 36.79 -28.14 42.46
CA GLY A 106 37.81 -29.14 42.80
C GLY A 106 37.28 -30.54 43.11
N GLY A 107 36.67 -31.21 42.14
CA GLY A 107 36.48 -32.68 42.06
C GLY A 107 35.48 -33.33 43.03
N ILE A 108 35.32 -32.83 44.24
CA ILE A 108 34.45 -33.39 45.27
C ILE A 108 32.99 -33.18 44.87
N SER A 109 32.20 -34.27 44.82
CA SER A 109 30.75 -34.14 44.57
C SER A 109 30.11 -33.30 45.68
N PRO A 110 29.35 -32.24 45.37
CA PRO A 110 28.70 -31.41 46.38
C PRO A 110 27.74 -32.26 47.23
N ASP A 111 27.63 -31.90 48.51
CA ASP A 111 26.72 -32.55 49.45
C ASP A 111 25.25 -32.35 49.04
N ARG A 112 24.37 -33.27 49.45
CA ARG A 112 22.95 -33.26 49.10
C ARG A 112 22.23 -31.98 49.56
N ASN A 113 22.67 -31.34 50.65
CA ASN A 113 22.14 -30.05 51.10
C ASN A 113 22.70 -28.86 50.28
N GLN A 114 23.90 -28.99 49.74
CA GLN A 114 24.50 -28.01 48.82
C GLN A 114 23.80 -28.06 47.45
N GLU A 115 23.50 -29.25 46.93
CA GLU A 115 22.72 -29.38 45.68
C GLU A 115 21.30 -28.82 45.81
N ASP A 116 20.59 -29.09 46.92
CA ASP A 116 19.29 -28.44 47.19
C ASP A 116 19.37 -26.89 47.14
N SER A 117 20.50 -26.33 47.57
CA SER A 117 20.75 -24.87 47.51
C SER A 117 20.99 -24.39 46.08
N VAL A 118 21.70 -25.18 45.25
CA VAL A 118 21.89 -24.90 43.81
C VAL A 118 20.55 -24.90 43.08
N TRP A 119 19.71 -25.91 43.29
CA TRP A 119 18.41 -26.02 42.62
C TRP A 119 17.46 -24.87 42.98
N LYS A 120 17.54 -24.38 44.23
CA LYS A 120 16.79 -23.21 44.71
C LYS A 120 17.28 -21.88 44.11
N GLU A 121 18.58 -21.72 43.90
CA GLU A 121 19.10 -20.53 43.22
C GLU A 121 18.66 -20.54 41.74
N VAL A 122 18.81 -21.68 41.05
CA VAL A 122 18.38 -21.85 39.64
C VAL A 122 16.88 -21.60 39.47
N SER A 123 16.01 -22.18 40.32
CA SER A 123 14.56 -21.96 40.26
C SER A 123 14.14 -20.51 40.53
N SER A 124 14.97 -19.74 41.24
CA SER A 124 14.72 -18.32 41.54
C SER A 124 15.13 -17.36 40.42
N GLN A 125 16.07 -17.76 39.56
CA GLN A 125 16.61 -16.89 38.51
C GLN A 125 15.62 -16.65 37.38
N GLY A 126 14.79 -17.63 37.02
CA GLY A 126 13.74 -17.49 36.00
C GLY A 126 12.68 -16.42 36.32
N LEU A 127 12.44 -16.15 37.61
CA LEU A 127 11.44 -15.16 38.05
C LEU A 127 11.94 -13.71 38.08
N LYS A 128 13.25 -13.46 37.91
CA LYS A 128 13.84 -12.12 37.97
C LYS A 128 13.94 -11.50 36.58
N ARG A 129 12.81 -10.94 36.10
CA ARG A 129 12.72 -10.19 34.82
C ARG A 129 13.86 -9.17 34.72
N SER A 130 14.77 -9.37 33.77
CA SER A 130 16.05 -8.65 33.73
C SER A 130 15.86 -7.14 33.62
N ARG A 131 16.26 -6.41 34.66
CA ARG A 131 16.44 -4.95 34.58
C ARG A 131 17.75 -4.67 33.86
N ARG A 132 17.67 -3.99 32.70
CA ARG A 132 18.83 -3.48 31.96
C ARG A 132 19.84 -2.83 32.92
N PRO A 133 21.12 -3.26 32.96
CA PRO A 133 22.16 -2.46 33.57
C PRO A 133 22.44 -1.25 32.67
N SER A 134 22.22 -0.05 33.17
CA SER A 134 22.64 1.19 32.49
C SER A 134 24.16 1.28 32.52
N THR A 135 24.80 1.07 31.37
CA THR A 135 26.25 1.22 31.24
C THR A 135 26.60 2.71 31.19
N VAL A 136 27.45 3.15 32.11
CA VAL A 136 28.00 4.51 32.16
C VAL A 136 29.52 4.40 32.02
N PRO A 137 30.14 5.00 30.98
CA PRO A 137 31.59 5.03 30.83
C PRO A 137 32.30 5.90 31.89
N GLY A 138 33.61 5.73 32.02
CA GLY A 138 34.45 6.55 32.93
C GLY A 138 34.48 8.04 32.54
N SER A 139 34.76 8.99 33.44
CA SER A 139 35.73 8.99 34.56
C SER A 139 37.19 9.15 34.10
N VAL A 140 37.56 10.38 33.72
CA VAL A 140 38.96 10.85 33.65
C VAL A 140 39.07 12.19 34.38
N VAL A 141 40.16 12.30 35.15
CA VAL A 141 40.71 13.40 35.96
C VAL A 141 40.35 14.85 35.52
N GLY A 142 40.03 15.70 36.50
CA GLY A 142 39.93 17.17 36.36
C GLY A 142 39.87 17.85 37.74
N ASP A 143 40.67 18.90 37.96
CA ASP A 143 41.04 19.41 39.30
C ASP A 143 40.20 20.62 39.80
N SER A 144 40.16 20.75 41.14
CA SER A 144 40.03 21.98 41.94
C SER A 144 38.70 22.78 42.05
N PRO A 145 38.50 23.60 43.12
CA PRO A 145 37.16 24.01 43.57
C PRO A 145 36.95 25.52 43.83
N THR A 146 35.78 26.07 43.49
CA THR A 146 35.34 27.41 43.95
C THR A 146 33.87 27.48 44.38
N LYS A 147 33.59 28.39 45.30
CA LYS A 147 32.28 28.63 45.96
C LYS A 147 31.37 29.51 45.09
N SER A 148 30.03 29.36 45.17
CA SER A 148 29.14 30.40 45.73
C SER A 148 27.61 30.20 45.51
N ALA A 149 26.84 30.82 46.41
CA ALA A 149 25.51 31.45 46.26
C ALA A 149 24.36 30.78 45.44
N SER A 150 23.41 30.21 46.19
CA SER A 150 21.99 30.62 46.27
C SER A 150 21.21 31.04 44.99
N ALA A 151 20.24 30.21 44.57
CA ALA A 151 19.02 30.69 43.89
C ALA A 151 17.77 29.81 44.11
N ARG A 152 16.79 30.38 44.85
CA ARG A 152 15.31 30.22 44.78
C ARG A 152 14.65 28.84 44.53
N LYS A 153 13.73 28.51 45.45
CA LYS A 153 12.76 27.40 45.43
C LYS A 153 11.88 27.39 44.16
N ARG A 154 11.57 26.19 43.63
CA ARG A 154 10.37 25.89 42.82
C ARG A 154 9.72 24.58 43.31
N PRO A 155 8.37 24.46 43.33
CA PRO A 155 7.69 23.28 43.87
C PRO A 155 7.70 22.09 42.88
N ARG A 156 7.64 20.87 43.41
CA ARG A 156 7.40 19.64 42.64
C ARG A 156 5.96 19.63 42.10
N VAL A 157 5.79 19.44 40.80
CA VAL A 157 4.55 18.92 40.23
C VAL A 157 4.73 17.41 40.01
N SER A 158 4.07 16.59 40.83
CA SER A 158 4.05 15.13 40.66
C SER A 158 2.98 14.74 39.65
N PHE A 159 3.39 14.21 38.50
CA PHE A 159 2.50 13.82 37.40
C PHE A 159 1.70 12.55 37.73
N ALA A 160 0.61 12.70 38.49
CA ALA A 160 -0.23 11.61 38.97
C ALA A 160 -1.28 11.17 37.93
N GLY A 161 -0.84 10.56 36.83
CA GLY A 161 -1.67 10.18 35.68
C GLY A 161 -1.99 8.68 35.54
N GLY A 162 -1.61 7.83 36.49
CA GLY A 162 -1.82 6.39 36.41
C GLY A 162 -3.22 5.95 36.82
N LYS A 163 -4.16 5.82 35.87
CA LYS A 163 -5.46 5.16 36.12
C LYS A 163 -5.25 3.76 36.72
N LYS A 164 -6.01 3.41 37.75
CA LYS A 164 -6.03 2.04 38.31
C LYS A 164 -6.58 1.08 37.24
N PRO A 165 -6.04 -0.14 37.07
CA PRO A 165 -6.69 -1.13 36.23
C PRO A 165 -8.04 -1.53 36.84
N VAL A 166 -9.06 -1.75 35.99
CA VAL A 166 -10.46 -2.01 36.37
C VAL A 166 -10.59 -3.11 37.44
N SER A 167 -9.73 -4.14 37.38
CA SER A 167 -9.65 -5.26 38.34
C SER A 167 -9.19 -4.88 39.76
N ARG A 168 -8.88 -3.60 40.03
CA ARG A 168 -8.52 -3.05 41.35
C ARG A 168 -9.39 -1.88 41.79
N MET A 169 -10.46 -1.57 41.05
CA MET A 169 -11.38 -0.49 41.41
C MET A 169 -12.51 -1.03 42.28
N THR A 170 -12.84 -0.30 43.34
CA THR A 170 -13.92 -0.68 44.25
C THR A 170 -15.29 -0.56 43.57
N LYS A 171 -16.31 -1.25 44.09
CA LYS A 171 -17.68 -1.22 43.55
C LYS A 171 -18.30 0.19 43.52
N ALA A 172 -17.78 1.13 44.31
CA ALA A 172 -18.15 2.54 44.26
C ALA A 172 -17.44 3.30 43.12
N GLU A 173 -16.11 3.12 42.98
CA GLU A 173 -15.33 3.71 41.87
C GLU A 173 -15.84 3.23 40.50
N LEU A 174 -16.14 1.94 40.35
CA LEU A 174 -16.71 1.38 39.11
C LEU A 174 -18.08 1.98 38.77
N LYS A 175 -18.94 2.23 39.77
CA LYS A 175 -20.23 2.91 39.55
C LYS A 175 -20.04 4.37 39.14
N ALA A 176 -19.03 5.07 39.67
CA ALA A 176 -18.72 6.44 39.28
C ALA A 176 -18.15 6.54 37.86
N GLU A 177 -17.26 5.63 37.45
CA GLU A 177 -16.71 5.62 36.09
C GLU A 177 -17.79 5.20 35.05
N LEU A 178 -18.68 4.25 35.39
CA LEU A 178 -19.83 3.90 34.55
C LEU A 178 -20.80 5.09 34.40
N ALA A 179 -21.12 5.80 35.49
CA ALA A 179 -22.00 6.97 35.46
C ALA A 179 -21.39 8.17 34.69
N THR A 180 -20.05 8.28 34.61
CA THR A 180 -19.39 9.31 33.78
C THR A 180 -19.34 8.91 32.32
N LEU A 181 -19.12 7.63 31.99
CA LEU A 181 -19.26 7.12 30.63
C LEU A 181 -20.68 7.28 30.08
N GLN A 182 -21.71 7.03 30.90
CA GLN A 182 -23.10 7.25 30.49
C GLN A 182 -23.41 8.74 30.19
N ARG A 183 -22.85 9.68 30.95
CA ARG A 183 -22.99 11.12 30.63
C ARG A 183 -22.25 11.51 29.36
N ALA A 184 -21.06 10.96 29.12
CA ALA A 184 -20.32 11.18 27.89
C ALA A 184 -21.08 10.66 26.65
N HIS A 185 -21.82 9.56 26.78
CA HIS A 185 -22.63 9.00 25.70
C HIS A 185 -23.91 9.82 25.42
N VAL A 186 -24.47 10.52 26.41
CA VAL A 186 -25.63 11.41 26.22
C VAL A 186 -25.22 12.70 25.49
N LEU A 187 -24.09 13.29 25.87
CA LEU A 187 -23.57 14.53 25.25
C LEU A 187 -23.10 14.39 23.78
N LEU A 188 -23.13 13.18 23.22
CA LEU A 188 -22.75 12.91 21.82
C LEU A 188 -23.94 12.72 20.87
N ARG A 189 -25.20 12.84 21.34
CA ARG A 189 -26.38 12.48 20.53
C ARG A 189 -27.19 13.64 19.96
N ASP A 190 -27.01 14.86 20.48
CA ASP A 190 -27.95 15.96 20.24
C ASP A 190 -27.52 16.96 19.15
N THR A 191 -26.48 16.66 18.35
CA THR A 191 -26.03 17.50 17.22
C THR A 191 -25.54 16.70 16.00
N SER A 192 -26.47 16.20 15.18
CA SER A 192 -26.21 15.77 13.79
C SER A 192 -27.50 15.84 12.96
N PRO A 193 -27.61 16.75 11.97
CA PRO A 193 -28.78 16.87 11.09
C PRO A 193 -28.59 16.13 9.75
N LEU A 194 -29.70 15.63 9.17
CA LEU A 194 -29.82 14.89 7.89
C LEU A 194 -29.12 13.52 7.91
N THR A 195 -29.76 12.35 7.78
CA THR A 195 -31.11 11.95 7.30
C THR A 195 -31.39 12.24 5.82
N ASP A 196 -30.75 11.46 4.93
CA ASP A 196 -31.11 11.31 3.50
C ASP A 196 -30.41 10.07 2.87
N LEU A 197 -30.43 8.90 3.56
CA LEU A 197 -29.69 7.68 3.16
C LEU A 197 -30.43 6.35 3.48
N ASP A 198 -31.76 6.34 3.52
CA ASP A 198 -32.53 5.15 3.92
C ASP A 198 -32.76 4.11 2.79
N ASP A 199 -32.40 4.40 1.52
CA ASP A 199 -32.64 3.52 0.37
C ASP A 199 -31.53 2.47 0.10
N ASP A 200 -30.25 2.79 0.36
CA ASP A 200 -29.12 1.89 0.02
C ASP A 200 -29.01 0.67 0.95
N ASP A 201 -29.40 0.81 2.23
CA ASP A 201 -29.35 -0.29 3.21
C ASP A 201 -30.40 -1.39 2.92
N GLU A 202 -31.51 -1.08 2.22
CA GLU A 202 -32.40 -2.13 1.70
C GLU A 202 -31.75 -2.93 0.56
N VAL A 203 -30.94 -2.30 -0.29
CA VAL A 203 -30.19 -3.00 -1.37
C VAL A 203 -29.13 -3.92 -0.78
N VAL A 204 -28.35 -3.45 0.20
CA VAL A 204 -27.34 -4.29 0.86
C VAL A 204 -27.98 -5.43 1.68
N THR A 205 -29.10 -5.17 2.37
CA THR A 205 -29.79 -6.23 3.14
C THR A 205 -30.66 -7.16 2.28
N THR A 206 -30.97 -6.83 1.02
CA THR A 206 -31.54 -7.79 0.05
C THR A 206 -30.46 -8.65 -0.58
N GLN A 207 -29.33 -8.08 -1.02
CA GLN A 207 -28.17 -8.85 -1.52
C GLN A 207 -27.67 -9.88 -0.50
N LEU A 208 -27.53 -9.50 0.79
CA LEU A 208 -27.15 -10.43 1.86
C LEU A 208 -28.19 -11.53 2.14
N ARG A 209 -29.46 -11.32 1.80
CA ARG A 209 -30.51 -12.36 1.89
C ARG A 209 -30.46 -13.31 0.68
N GLU A 210 -30.16 -12.80 -0.51
CA GLU A 210 -29.97 -13.63 -1.71
C GLU A 210 -28.69 -14.48 -1.61
N GLU A 211 -27.56 -13.92 -1.18
CA GLU A 211 -26.32 -14.68 -0.99
C GLU A 211 -26.46 -15.78 0.08
N LEU A 212 -27.19 -15.53 1.18
CA LEU A 212 -27.52 -16.56 2.16
C LEU A 212 -28.41 -17.67 1.57
N LYS A 213 -29.38 -17.30 0.73
CA LYS A 213 -30.27 -18.25 0.05
C LYS A 213 -29.52 -19.10 -0.98
N GLU A 214 -28.58 -18.54 -1.74
CA GLU A 214 -27.69 -19.30 -2.62
C GLU A 214 -26.80 -20.27 -1.84
N ARG A 215 -26.24 -19.84 -0.69
CA ARG A 215 -25.44 -20.71 0.20
C ARG A 215 -26.26 -21.87 0.77
N ASP A 216 -27.52 -21.65 1.14
CA ASP A 216 -28.40 -22.72 1.61
C ASP A 216 -28.82 -23.68 0.47
N GLU A 217 -29.08 -23.18 -0.74
CA GLU A 217 -29.34 -24.02 -1.92
C GLU A 217 -28.10 -24.84 -2.35
N GLU A 218 -26.90 -24.27 -2.23
CA GLU A 218 -25.62 -24.97 -2.41
C GLU A 218 -25.44 -26.09 -1.37
N LEU A 219 -25.76 -25.82 -0.09
CA LEU A 219 -25.74 -26.83 0.98
C LEU A 219 -26.79 -27.93 0.75
N GLU A 220 -27.98 -27.61 0.25
CA GLU A 220 -29.01 -28.60 -0.07
C GLU A 220 -28.59 -29.48 -1.26
N SER A 221 -27.96 -28.89 -2.28
CA SER A 221 -27.34 -29.63 -3.40
C SER A 221 -26.25 -30.59 -2.92
N LEU A 222 -25.34 -30.14 -2.05
CA LEU A 222 -24.30 -31.00 -1.45
C LEU A 222 -24.89 -32.13 -0.60
N ARG A 223 -25.99 -31.90 0.13
CA ARG A 223 -26.73 -32.94 0.85
C ARG A 223 -27.36 -33.96 -0.10
N GLN A 224 -27.95 -33.52 -1.21
CA GLN A 224 -28.52 -34.42 -2.22
C GLN A 224 -27.42 -35.25 -2.92
N GLN A 225 -26.28 -34.65 -3.25
CA GLN A 225 -25.12 -35.37 -3.79
C GLN A 225 -24.58 -36.41 -2.80
N LEU A 226 -24.47 -36.08 -1.50
CA LEU A 226 -24.12 -37.04 -0.45
C LEU A 226 -25.17 -38.14 -0.26
N ALA A 227 -26.47 -37.84 -0.41
CA ALA A 227 -27.53 -38.84 -0.34
C ALA A 227 -27.49 -39.81 -1.55
N LEU A 228 -27.17 -39.31 -2.75
CA LEU A 228 -26.96 -40.12 -3.95
C LEU A 228 -25.69 -40.97 -3.85
N ALA A 229 -24.57 -40.41 -3.39
CA ALA A 229 -23.32 -41.14 -3.14
C ALA A 229 -23.45 -42.18 -2.02
N ARG A 230 -24.42 -42.04 -1.13
CA ARG A 230 -24.76 -42.99 -0.06
C ARG A 230 -25.78 -44.06 -0.49
N ARG A 231 -26.28 -44.02 -1.73
CA ARG A 231 -27.22 -45.03 -2.26
C ARG A 231 -26.43 -46.28 -2.65
N PRO A 232 -26.60 -47.43 -1.96
CA PRO A 232 -25.80 -48.62 -2.24
C PRO A 232 -26.20 -49.23 -3.59
N SER A 233 -25.20 -49.56 -4.41
CA SER A 233 -25.37 -50.39 -5.61
C SER A 233 -25.47 -51.86 -5.21
N GLU A 234 -26.60 -52.49 -5.49
CA GLU A 234 -26.80 -53.94 -5.35
C GLU A 234 -26.13 -54.72 -6.52
N THR A 235 -26.08 -56.05 -6.41
CA THR A 235 -25.37 -57.03 -7.28
C THR A 235 -23.83 -56.98 -7.16
N GLU A 236 -23.08 -58.08 -6.94
CA GLU A 236 -23.36 -59.51 -6.69
C GLU A 236 -22.26 -60.05 -5.73
N SER A 237 -22.56 -60.70 -4.59
CA SER A 237 -22.97 -62.10 -4.38
C SER A 237 -21.82 -63.12 -4.20
N ILE A 238 -21.36 -63.32 -2.94
CA ILE A 238 -20.80 -64.54 -2.29
C ILE A 238 -20.28 -64.11 -0.89
N SER A 239 -20.41 -64.82 0.25
CA SER A 239 -21.42 -65.77 0.76
C SER A 239 -21.13 -66.03 2.26
N SER A 240 -22.16 -66.16 3.11
CA SER A 240 -22.11 -66.56 4.55
C SER A 240 -21.41 -65.60 5.54
N GLY A 241 -21.95 -65.24 6.72
CA GLY A 241 -23.27 -65.46 7.35
C GLY A 241 -23.43 -64.51 8.56
N ARG A 242 -24.57 -63.83 8.77
CA ARG A 242 -25.70 -64.22 9.67
C ARG A 242 -25.27 -64.51 11.14
N PHE A 243 -25.89 -63.95 12.20
CA PHE A 243 -27.26 -63.41 12.36
C PHE A 243 -27.39 -62.33 13.49
N ALA A 244 -28.44 -61.49 13.39
CA ALA A 244 -29.26 -60.89 14.46
C ALA A 244 -28.67 -59.95 15.56
N THR A 245 -29.04 -58.67 15.45
CA THR A 245 -29.37 -57.67 16.49
C THR A 245 -30.58 -58.11 17.37
N PRO A 246 -30.82 -57.60 18.61
CA PRO A 246 -31.31 -56.23 18.83
C PRO A 246 -30.95 -55.48 20.15
N GLU A 247 -31.24 -54.17 20.11
CA GLU A 247 -31.71 -53.25 21.17
C GLU A 247 -31.10 -53.20 22.60
N ASP A 248 -30.41 -52.07 22.83
CA ASP A 248 -30.79 -51.02 23.82
C ASP A 248 -30.66 -51.29 25.35
N PHE A 249 -30.90 -50.23 26.12
CA PHE A 249 -30.93 -50.08 27.58
C PHE A 249 -29.62 -50.19 28.36
N ALA A 250 -29.13 -49.00 28.71
CA ALA A 250 -28.94 -48.52 30.09
C ALA A 250 -28.22 -49.39 31.15
N ARG A 251 -27.34 -48.72 31.90
CA ARG A 251 -26.70 -49.21 33.14
C ARG A 251 -27.69 -49.87 34.12
N PRO A 252 -27.41 -51.10 34.60
CA PRO A 252 -27.81 -51.52 35.94
C PRO A 252 -26.79 -51.06 36.99
N VAL A 253 -27.28 -50.57 38.13
CA VAL A 253 -26.46 -50.30 39.33
C VAL A 253 -26.26 -51.60 40.10
N THR A 254 -25.05 -51.85 40.60
CA THR A 254 -24.79 -52.91 41.60
C THR A 254 -24.15 -52.32 42.88
N PRO A 255 -24.86 -52.33 44.02
CA PRO A 255 -24.32 -51.96 45.34
C PRO A 255 -23.69 -53.21 46.05
N PRO A 256 -23.12 -53.10 47.27
CA PRO A 256 -22.34 -54.17 47.93
C PRO A 256 -23.28 -55.24 48.57
N PRO A 257 -22.85 -56.33 49.30
CA PRO A 257 -21.72 -56.35 50.27
C PRO A 257 -21.08 -57.73 50.62
N ARG A 258 -20.56 -57.82 51.85
CA ARG A 258 -20.24 -59.01 52.69
C ARG A 258 -18.91 -59.74 52.44
N ARG A 259 -17.97 -59.45 53.35
CA ARG A 259 -17.03 -60.45 53.88
C ARG A 259 -17.79 -61.42 54.80
N ALA A 260 -17.43 -62.70 54.77
CA ALA A 260 -17.66 -63.67 55.84
C ALA A 260 -16.49 -64.67 55.84
N ASN A 261 -16.23 -65.31 56.98
CA ASN A 261 -15.15 -66.31 57.13
C ASN A 261 -15.68 -67.72 56.80
N VAL A 262 -14.78 -68.68 56.48
CA VAL A 262 -14.60 -69.94 57.24
C VAL A 262 -13.45 -70.79 56.68
N VAL A 263 -12.88 -71.60 57.59
CA VAL A 263 -11.69 -72.47 57.55
C VAL A 263 -11.78 -73.66 56.56
N THR A 264 -10.64 -74.08 55.97
CA THR A 264 -10.13 -75.46 55.69
C THR A 264 -8.95 -75.39 54.68
N SER A 265 -8.01 -76.33 54.51
CA SER A 265 -7.45 -77.43 55.34
C SER A 265 -6.20 -78.03 54.63
N GLN A 266 -5.16 -78.47 55.38
CA GLN A 266 -3.99 -79.28 54.91
C GLN A 266 -3.04 -78.59 53.88
N ARG A 267 -1.76 -78.98 53.69
CA ARG A 267 -0.89 -80.04 54.26
C ARG A 267 0.60 -79.60 54.23
N TYR A 268 1.44 -80.15 55.12
CA TYR A 268 2.93 -80.13 55.02
C TYR A 268 3.44 -81.56 54.70
N PRO A 269 4.63 -81.70 54.09
CA PRO A 269 5.85 -82.10 54.82
C PRO A 269 7.06 -81.22 54.44
N GLY A 270 8.27 -81.30 55.00
CA GLY A 270 8.89 -82.08 56.11
C GLY A 270 10.40 -81.77 56.11
N GLY A 271 11.23 -82.04 57.13
CA GLY A 271 11.00 -82.75 58.39
C GLY A 271 12.29 -83.45 58.87
N VAL A 272 13.37 -82.72 59.11
CA VAL A 272 14.68 -83.31 59.53
C VAL A 272 14.66 -83.70 61.01
N VAL A 273 15.11 -84.92 61.32
CA VAL A 273 15.08 -85.51 62.67
C VAL A 273 16.50 -85.71 63.23
N ARG A 274 16.69 -85.49 64.53
CA ARG A 274 17.91 -85.82 65.30
C ARG A 274 17.73 -87.17 66.02
N THR A 275 18.83 -87.89 66.25
CA THR A 275 18.90 -89.01 67.21
C THR A 275 19.51 -88.57 68.54
N GLU A 276 19.19 -89.29 69.62
CA GLU A 276 19.42 -88.84 71.00
C GLU A 276 20.84 -89.09 71.55
N SER A 277 21.75 -89.67 70.75
CA SER A 277 23.14 -90.00 71.16
C SER A 277 24.22 -89.02 70.66
N GLY A 278 23.83 -87.91 70.02
CA GLY A 278 24.63 -86.67 70.03
C GLY A 278 25.99 -86.65 69.33
N SER A 279 26.31 -87.57 68.41
CA SER A 279 27.56 -87.55 67.65
C SER A 279 27.33 -87.56 66.13
N PHE A 280 28.13 -86.76 65.41
CA PHE A 280 28.17 -86.73 63.94
C PHE A 280 29.46 -87.39 63.46
N ILE A 281 29.35 -88.42 62.62
CA ILE A 281 30.49 -89.06 61.94
C ILE A 281 30.25 -89.00 60.43
N PRO A 282 31.14 -88.37 59.63
CA PRO A 282 31.00 -88.33 58.17
C PRO A 282 31.14 -89.72 57.52
N VAL A 283 30.25 -90.05 56.59
CA VAL A 283 30.23 -91.35 55.90
C VAL A 283 31.19 -91.37 54.70
N VAL A 284 32.50 -91.45 54.96
CA VAL A 284 33.49 -91.86 53.96
C VAL A 284 34.57 -92.73 54.63
N SER A 285 34.83 -93.90 54.03
CA SER A 285 35.84 -94.91 54.42
C SER A 285 35.64 -95.61 55.78
N LYS A 286 35.43 -96.93 55.71
CA LYS A 286 36.43 -97.93 56.14
C LYS A 286 36.04 -99.33 55.65
N GLN A 287 37.05 -100.13 55.29
CA GLN A 287 36.89 -101.55 54.95
C GLN A 287 36.81 -102.39 56.24
N PRO A 288 36.05 -103.49 56.24
CA PRO A 288 36.26 -104.61 57.14
C PRO A 288 37.05 -105.73 56.43
N THR A 289 38.13 -106.21 57.03
CA THR A 289 38.89 -107.38 56.57
C THR A 289 38.64 -108.59 57.48
N PRO A 290 38.06 -109.70 56.97
CA PRO A 290 38.05 -110.98 57.64
C PRO A 290 39.09 -111.97 57.06
N ALA A 291 39.77 -112.69 57.94
CA ALA A 291 40.29 -114.05 57.69
C ALA A 291 39.14 -115.06 57.96
N PRO A 292 39.19 -116.37 57.59
CA PRO A 292 40.39 -117.20 57.43
C PRO A 292 40.38 -118.20 56.24
N SER A 293 41.42 -119.03 56.15
CA SER A 293 41.40 -120.34 55.47
C SER A 293 42.41 -121.29 56.13
N SER A 294 41.99 -122.55 56.31
CA SER A 294 42.79 -123.73 56.71
C SER A 294 43.02 -124.60 55.44
N PRO A 295 43.48 -125.88 55.47
CA PRO A 295 43.90 -126.77 56.57
C PRO A 295 45.18 -127.62 56.24
N GLU A 296 45.23 -128.84 56.81
CA GLU A 296 45.95 -130.06 56.35
C GLU A 296 47.47 -130.23 56.50
N ARG A 297 47.84 -131.33 57.21
CA ARG A 297 48.96 -132.21 56.88
C ARG A 297 48.87 -133.56 57.63
N ASP A 298 48.75 -134.66 56.90
CA ASP A 298 48.72 -136.04 57.45
C ASP A 298 50.10 -136.70 57.60
N VAL A 299 50.16 -137.70 58.48
CA VAL A 299 51.14 -138.81 58.60
C VAL A 299 50.62 -139.77 59.69
N HIS A 300 50.85 -141.09 59.69
CA HIS A 300 51.06 -142.13 58.66
C HIS A 300 50.95 -143.50 59.39
N TYR A 301 50.66 -144.62 58.71
CA TYR A 301 50.66 -145.97 59.30
C TYR A 301 52.03 -146.67 59.16
N ASP A 302 52.31 -147.61 60.08
CA ASP A 302 53.37 -148.66 60.10
C ASP A 302 53.10 -149.61 61.33
N GLU A 303 53.44 -150.91 61.42
CA GLU A 303 53.83 -151.98 60.45
C GLU A 303 54.03 -153.35 61.19
N ARG A 304 54.02 -154.51 60.47
CA ARG A 304 54.71 -155.82 60.78
C ARG A 304 54.30 -156.66 62.04
N ASP A 305 54.79 -157.91 62.28
CA ASP A 305 54.88 -159.18 61.49
C ASP A 305 55.42 -160.37 62.37
N ALA A 306 55.52 -161.62 61.83
CA ALA A 306 56.35 -162.79 62.32
C ALA A 306 55.94 -163.54 63.65
N GLU A 307 56.34 -164.79 64.05
CA GLU A 307 57.03 -166.01 63.48
C GLU A 307 56.81 -167.30 64.38
N LEU A 308 57.58 -168.43 64.25
CA LEU A 308 57.36 -169.82 64.82
C LEU A 308 58.69 -170.47 65.39
N PRO A 309 58.91 -171.81 65.71
CA PRO A 309 58.10 -173.07 65.75
C PRO A 309 58.39 -174.13 66.91
N ASP A 310 57.82 -175.36 66.81
CA ASP A 310 58.15 -176.72 67.40
C ASP A 310 58.29 -176.93 68.96
N VAL A 311 58.61 -178.07 69.64
CA VAL A 311 59.08 -179.51 69.50
C VAL A 311 58.70 -180.29 70.84
N ASP A 312 58.81 -181.62 71.15
CA ASP A 312 58.95 -182.99 70.53
C ASP A 312 58.91 -184.13 71.64
N MET A 313 58.83 -185.45 71.31
CA MET A 313 58.95 -186.72 72.15
C MET A 313 57.84 -187.05 73.20
N GLY A 314 57.68 -188.25 73.82
CA GLY A 314 58.32 -189.62 73.79
C GLY A 314 58.56 -190.21 75.24
N ASP A 315 58.60 -191.51 75.61
CA ASP A 315 58.23 -192.85 75.06
C ASP A 315 58.29 -193.99 76.18
N SER A 316 57.83 -195.25 75.91
CA SER A 316 58.19 -196.57 76.55
C SER A 316 57.73 -196.91 78.01
N LEU A 317 57.66 -198.17 78.54
CA LEU A 317 57.55 -199.59 78.03
C LEU A 317 56.98 -200.57 79.13
N ALA A 318 57.16 -201.92 79.06
CA ALA A 318 56.47 -202.95 79.92
C ALA A 318 57.33 -204.09 80.65
N PRO A 319 57.01 -205.43 80.69
CA PRO A 319 56.53 -206.15 81.91
C PRO A 319 57.19 -207.53 82.31
N ALA A 320 56.67 -208.23 83.38
CA ALA A 320 56.24 -209.68 83.42
C ALA A 320 56.68 -210.68 84.57
N ASN A 321 55.72 -211.56 84.99
CA ASN A 321 55.81 -213.05 85.31
C ASN A 321 56.15 -213.66 86.74
N PRO A 322 55.96 -215.00 87.04
CA PRO A 322 55.03 -215.48 88.12
C PRO A 322 55.42 -216.79 88.94
N THR A 323 54.42 -217.63 89.38
CA THR A 323 54.42 -219.09 89.80
C THR A 323 54.95 -219.56 91.20
N VAL A 324 54.55 -220.69 91.88
CA VAL A 324 53.29 -221.52 92.01
C VAL A 324 53.40 -222.68 93.08
N SER A 325 52.25 -223.15 93.66
CA SER A 325 51.95 -224.48 94.33
C SER A 325 52.50 -224.96 95.71
N SER A 326 51.92 -226.09 96.20
CA SER A 326 52.01 -226.78 97.53
C SER A 326 52.06 -228.35 97.38
N ASP A 327 51.71 -229.32 98.27
CA ASP A 327 51.04 -229.38 99.60
C ASP A 327 51.15 -230.80 100.33
N ASP A 328 50.59 -230.90 101.56
CA ASP A 328 50.05 -232.09 102.32
C ASP A 328 50.95 -233.18 103.01
N GLY A 329 50.33 -234.13 103.78
CA GLY A 329 50.91 -234.89 104.93
C GLY A 329 51.11 -236.44 104.90
N PRO A 330 50.40 -237.25 105.75
CA PRO A 330 51.11 -237.94 106.86
C PRO A 330 50.93 -239.47 107.09
N THR A 331 51.78 -240.06 107.97
CA THR A 331 51.67 -241.38 108.67
C THR A 331 51.93 -242.67 107.82
N VAL A 332 52.14 -243.92 108.32
CA VAL A 332 52.38 -244.50 109.68
C VAL A 332 53.21 -245.82 109.60
N VAL A 333 53.82 -246.32 110.70
CA VAL A 333 54.49 -247.66 110.78
C VAL A 333 54.20 -248.28 112.17
N VAL A 334 53.75 -249.53 112.36
CA VAL A 334 53.98 -250.79 111.62
C VAL A 334 52.67 -251.45 111.10
N SER A 335 52.44 -251.48 109.78
CA SER A 335 51.69 -252.55 109.05
C SER A 335 51.77 -252.46 107.50
N LEU A 336 52.79 -251.81 106.95
CA LEU A 336 52.77 -251.03 105.68
C LEU A 336 52.37 -251.70 104.33
N LYS A 337 52.36 -253.02 104.15
CA LYS A 337 52.61 -253.57 102.78
C LYS A 337 51.47 -253.38 101.75
N ALA A 338 50.24 -253.08 102.16
CA ALA A 338 49.12 -252.89 101.24
C ALA A 338 49.13 -251.54 100.48
N GLU A 339 49.91 -250.58 100.96
CA GLU A 339 49.75 -249.14 100.65
C GLU A 339 50.46 -248.68 99.36
N ILE A 340 51.32 -249.53 98.78
CA ILE A 340 52.16 -249.18 97.64
C ILE A 340 51.39 -249.23 96.30
N GLN A 341 50.41 -250.12 96.15
CA GLN A 341 49.68 -250.28 94.87
C GLN A 341 48.63 -249.18 94.63
N THR A 342 47.99 -248.67 95.68
CA THR A 342 47.00 -247.58 95.57
C THR A 342 47.64 -246.27 95.09
N LEU A 343 48.90 -246.01 95.49
CA LEU A 343 49.67 -244.85 95.02
C LEU A 343 49.96 -244.91 93.52
N GLN A 344 50.17 -246.09 92.94
CA GLN A 344 50.36 -246.23 91.48
C GLN A 344 49.11 -245.83 90.70
N THR A 345 47.91 -246.21 91.16
CA THR A 345 46.65 -245.76 90.57
C THR A 345 46.42 -244.25 90.73
N LEU A 346 46.88 -243.63 91.81
CA LEU A 346 46.76 -242.19 92.03
C LEU A 346 47.62 -241.38 91.04
N ILE A 347 48.84 -241.84 90.76
CA ILE A 347 49.76 -241.21 89.80
C ILE A 347 49.19 -241.26 88.37
N ALA A 348 48.52 -242.36 87.99
CA ALA A 348 47.80 -242.46 86.72
C ALA A 348 46.63 -241.45 86.62
N GLY A 349 45.92 -241.20 87.72
CA GLY A 349 44.90 -240.15 87.79
C GLY A 349 45.49 -238.74 87.61
N LYS A 350 46.56 -238.41 88.33
CA LYS A 350 47.19 -237.08 88.27
C LYS A 350 47.87 -236.77 86.94
N THR A 351 48.46 -237.76 86.27
CA THR A 351 48.96 -237.57 84.90
C THR A 351 47.83 -237.30 83.91
N GLY A 352 46.65 -237.90 84.10
CA GLY A 352 45.42 -237.54 83.37
C GLY A 352 45.03 -236.07 83.57
N GLU A 353 44.96 -235.60 84.82
CA GLU A 353 44.64 -234.20 85.16
C GLU A 353 45.60 -233.19 84.50
N VAL A 354 46.92 -233.45 84.51
CA VAL A 354 47.91 -232.55 83.89
C VAL A 354 47.65 -232.39 82.39
N THR A 355 47.43 -233.48 81.65
CA THR A 355 47.14 -233.39 80.20
C THR A 355 45.79 -232.75 79.86
N ALA A 356 44.87 -232.65 80.84
CA ALA A 356 43.65 -231.87 80.70
C ALA A 356 43.90 -230.38 80.93
N LEU A 357 44.72 -230.02 81.93
CA LEU A 357 45.13 -228.65 82.22
C LEU A 357 45.97 -228.03 81.08
N GLU A 358 46.89 -228.78 80.47
CA GLU A 358 47.65 -228.30 79.30
C GLU A 358 46.72 -227.89 78.14
N LYS A 359 45.64 -228.65 77.91
CA LYS A 359 44.63 -228.34 76.89
C LYS A 359 43.78 -227.12 77.25
N THR A 360 43.44 -226.92 78.52
CA THR A 360 42.70 -225.71 78.92
C THR A 360 43.60 -224.47 78.80
N VAL A 361 44.88 -224.55 79.18
CA VAL A 361 45.86 -223.47 78.97
C VAL A 361 45.99 -223.13 77.48
N GLN A 362 46.26 -224.09 76.61
CA GLN A 362 46.36 -223.85 75.15
C GLN A 362 45.09 -223.23 74.57
N SER A 363 43.90 -223.65 75.02
CA SER A 363 42.66 -223.03 74.55
C SER A 363 42.52 -221.59 75.04
N LEU A 364 42.83 -221.30 76.31
CA LEU A 364 42.79 -219.95 76.90
C LEU A 364 43.81 -219.00 76.25
N GLU A 365 45.04 -219.46 75.97
CA GLU A 365 46.04 -218.70 75.22
C GLU A 365 45.54 -218.36 73.81
N SER A 366 45.01 -219.35 73.07
CA SER A 366 44.49 -219.13 71.71
C SER A 366 43.29 -218.18 71.65
N VAL A 367 42.42 -218.19 72.66
CA VAL A 367 41.24 -217.31 72.76
C VAL A 367 41.63 -215.91 73.22
N SER A 368 42.51 -215.79 74.22
CA SER A 368 42.96 -214.50 74.74
C SER A 368 43.80 -213.73 73.70
N TRP A 369 44.68 -214.39 72.94
CA TRP A 369 45.41 -213.70 71.87
C TRP A 369 44.47 -213.17 70.79
N ARG A 370 43.54 -214.00 70.29
CA ARG A 370 42.53 -213.54 69.31
C ARG A 370 41.67 -212.40 69.84
N GLN A 371 41.36 -212.37 71.14
CA GLN A 371 40.60 -211.28 71.75
C GLN A 371 41.44 -209.99 71.91
N ALA A 372 42.75 -210.09 72.11
CA ALA A 372 43.65 -208.93 72.12
C ALA A 372 43.89 -208.40 70.70
N GLU A 373 44.15 -209.28 69.73
CA GLU A 373 44.28 -208.98 68.30
C GLU A 373 43.02 -208.26 67.77
N ALA A 374 41.82 -208.77 68.08
CA ALA A 374 40.55 -208.12 67.75
C ALA A 374 40.37 -206.73 68.41
N LYS A 375 40.95 -206.50 69.60
CA LYS A 375 40.94 -205.18 70.26
C LYS A 375 41.92 -204.21 69.62
N VAL A 376 43.10 -204.69 69.20
CA VAL A 376 44.09 -203.88 68.46
C VAL A 376 43.50 -203.46 67.12
N THR A 377 42.99 -204.39 66.31
CA THR A 377 42.36 -204.04 65.01
C THR A 377 41.14 -203.12 65.16
N ALA A 378 40.39 -203.22 66.27
CA ALA A 378 39.30 -202.29 66.56
C ALA A 378 39.80 -200.88 66.96
N ARG A 379 40.90 -200.79 67.71
CA ARG A 379 41.58 -199.52 68.03
C ARG A 379 42.20 -198.88 66.79
N ASP A 380 42.81 -199.66 65.90
CA ASP A 380 43.38 -199.17 64.64
C ASP A 380 42.29 -198.63 63.70
N ALA A 381 41.12 -199.29 63.65
CA ALA A 381 39.96 -198.79 62.92
C ALA A 381 39.38 -197.51 63.52
N GLU A 382 39.36 -197.38 64.85
CA GLU A 382 38.94 -196.17 65.57
C GLU A 382 39.93 -195.01 65.37
N LEU A 383 41.24 -195.28 65.39
CA LEU A 383 42.28 -194.30 65.07
C LEU A 383 42.19 -193.86 63.61
N GLY A 384 41.97 -194.77 62.66
CA GLY A 384 41.75 -194.44 61.25
C GLY A 384 40.50 -193.57 61.03
N ALA A 385 39.41 -193.84 61.78
CA ALA A 385 38.21 -193.01 61.76
C ALA A 385 38.46 -191.61 62.36
N LEU A 386 39.17 -191.52 63.49
CA LEU A 386 39.55 -190.25 64.11
C LEU A 386 40.48 -189.42 63.22
N GLN A 387 41.45 -190.06 62.54
CA GLN A 387 42.32 -189.42 61.57
C GLN A 387 41.51 -188.82 60.41
N GLY A 388 40.54 -189.57 59.86
CA GLY A 388 39.64 -189.06 58.83
C GLY A 388 38.77 -187.88 59.29
N VAL A 389 38.38 -187.82 60.57
CA VAL A 389 37.71 -186.66 61.16
C VAL A 389 38.65 -185.47 61.31
N VAL A 390 39.90 -185.68 61.74
CA VAL A 390 40.93 -184.62 61.81
C VAL A 390 41.23 -184.05 60.43
N ASP A 391 41.40 -184.89 59.41
CA ASP A 391 41.64 -184.46 58.04
C ASP A 391 40.42 -183.70 57.47
N SER A 392 39.19 -184.16 57.77
CA SER A 392 37.95 -183.43 57.43
C SER A 392 37.92 -182.04 58.07
N LEU A 393 38.10 -181.95 59.39
CA LEU A 393 38.12 -180.68 60.13
C LEU A 393 39.24 -179.75 59.67
N ARG A 394 40.38 -180.30 59.24
CA ARG A 394 41.46 -179.53 58.62
C ARG A 394 41.03 -178.91 57.30
N THR A 395 40.41 -179.68 56.39
CA THR A 395 39.90 -179.13 55.12
C THR A 395 38.78 -178.11 55.34
N GLU A 396 37.95 -178.28 56.38
CA GLU A 396 36.93 -177.30 56.75
C GLU A 396 37.56 -176.01 57.30
N SER A 397 38.59 -176.11 58.16
CA SER A 397 39.36 -174.97 58.68
C SER A 397 40.10 -174.20 57.57
N GLU A 398 40.73 -174.90 56.64
CA GLU A 398 41.35 -174.31 55.45
C GLU A 398 40.28 -173.65 54.55
N GLY A 399 39.08 -174.24 54.42
CA GLY A 399 37.92 -173.65 53.77
C GLY A 399 37.41 -172.37 54.42
N PHE A 400 37.29 -172.34 55.76
CA PHE A 400 36.94 -171.13 56.51
C PHE A 400 38.01 -170.05 56.38
N LYS A 401 39.30 -170.40 56.47
CA LYS A 401 40.42 -169.46 56.27
C LYS A 401 40.37 -168.80 54.90
N ASN A 402 40.17 -169.58 53.84
CA ASN A 402 40.00 -169.06 52.48
C ASN A 402 38.78 -168.12 52.37
N ARG A 403 37.69 -168.42 53.09
CA ARG A 403 36.48 -167.58 53.12
C ARG A 403 36.65 -166.30 53.95
N VAL A 404 37.46 -166.31 55.01
CA VAL A 404 37.86 -165.11 55.77
C VAL A 404 38.69 -164.19 54.88
N ASN A 405 39.75 -164.70 54.26
CA ASN A 405 40.59 -163.92 53.33
C ASN A 405 39.77 -163.27 52.19
N LEU A 406 38.75 -163.98 51.67
CA LEU A 406 37.84 -163.47 50.64
C LEU A 406 36.90 -162.36 51.16
N LEU A 407 36.48 -162.42 52.44
CA LEU A 407 35.68 -161.37 53.07
C LEU A 407 36.53 -160.16 53.45
N GLU A 408 37.77 -160.35 53.90
CA GLU A 408 38.71 -159.26 54.18
C GLU A 408 39.07 -158.48 52.91
N THR A 409 39.38 -159.18 51.82
CA THR A 409 39.63 -158.54 50.51
C THR A 409 38.38 -157.88 49.92
N ALA A 410 37.18 -158.40 50.19
CA ALA A 410 35.93 -157.73 49.83
C ALA A 410 35.67 -156.47 50.68
N ASN A 411 35.95 -156.50 51.99
CA ASN A 411 35.81 -155.35 52.87
C ASN A 411 36.79 -154.23 52.51
N ALA A 412 38.08 -154.54 52.34
CA ALA A 412 39.09 -153.55 51.93
C ALA A 412 38.74 -152.89 50.57
N ARG A 413 38.11 -153.65 49.67
CA ARG A 413 37.55 -153.09 48.43
C ARG A 413 36.36 -152.18 48.68
N LEU A 414 35.40 -152.58 49.52
CA LEU A 414 34.23 -151.75 49.86
C LEU A 414 34.62 -150.47 50.60
N GLU A 415 35.65 -150.52 51.45
CA GLU A 415 36.25 -149.35 52.11
C GLU A 415 36.88 -148.41 51.07
N SER A 416 37.65 -148.94 50.11
CA SER A 416 38.19 -148.14 49.00
C SER A 416 37.10 -147.55 48.09
N GLU A 417 36.01 -148.28 47.82
CA GLU A 417 34.87 -147.76 47.05
C GLU A 417 34.08 -146.70 47.83
N LEU A 418 34.00 -146.82 49.17
CA LEU A 418 33.37 -145.84 50.06
C LEU A 418 34.20 -144.55 50.14
N GLU A 419 35.53 -144.65 50.26
CA GLU A 419 36.42 -143.48 50.27
C GLU A 419 36.42 -142.75 48.93
N GLN A 420 36.39 -143.48 47.81
CA GLN A 420 36.17 -142.88 46.49
C GLN A 420 34.83 -142.14 46.41
N LYS A 421 33.76 -142.70 47.01
CA LYS A 421 32.45 -142.04 47.03
C LYS A 421 32.38 -140.88 48.03
N HIS A 422 33.23 -140.85 49.06
CA HIS A 422 33.35 -139.71 49.95
C HIS A 422 34.06 -138.53 49.27
N THR A 423 35.18 -138.81 48.58
CA THR A 423 35.92 -137.80 47.80
C THR A 423 35.10 -137.25 46.63
N GLU A 424 34.40 -138.09 45.86
CA GLU A 424 33.43 -137.63 44.86
C GLU A 424 32.33 -136.73 45.46
N TYR A 425 31.86 -137.04 46.68
CA TYR A 425 30.86 -136.23 47.38
C TYR A 425 31.42 -134.90 47.86
N THR A 426 32.65 -134.85 48.38
CA THR A 426 33.29 -133.57 48.77
C THR A 426 33.56 -132.68 47.57
N ASP A 427 33.97 -133.26 46.43
CA ASP A 427 34.21 -132.51 45.18
C ASP A 427 32.90 -131.90 44.67
N VAL A 428 31.84 -132.70 44.51
CA VAL A 428 30.51 -132.22 44.10
C VAL A 428 29.92 -131.23 45.11
N LYS A 429 30.21 -131.38 46.41
CA LYS A 429 29.82 -130.40 47.43
C LYS A 429 30.55 -129.06 47.26
N SER A 430 31.85 -129.09 46.95
CA SER A 430 32.65 -127.89 46.69
C SER A 430 32.22 -127.19 45.40
N GLU A 431 31.95 -127.95 44.33
CA GLU A 431 31.42 -127.42 43.07
C GLU A 431 30.07 -126.75 43.29
N LYS A 432 29.14 -127.42 43.98
CA LYS A 432 27.83 -126.87 44.36
C LYS A 432 27.94 -125.56 45.13
N ASP A 433 28.87 -125.47 46.08
CA ASP A 433 29.06 -124.25 46.87
C ASP A 433 29.69 -123.13 46.01
N SER A 434 30.64 -123.46 45.12
CA SER A 434 31.20 -122.51 44.16
C SER A 434 30.12 -121.94 43.21
N LEU A 435 29.26 -122.81 42.66
CA LEU A 435 28.11 -122.45 41.84
C LEU A 435 27.11 -121.59 42.64
N ALA A 436 26.90 -121.88 43.93
CA ALA A 436 26.07 -121.04 44.79
C ALA A 436 26.66 -119.62 44.95
N THR A 437 27.99 -119.48 45.09
CA THR A 437 28.62 -118.15 45.12
C THR A 437 28.53 -117.41 43.78
N LEU A 438 28.70 -118.11 42.65
CA LEU A 438 28.56 -117.52 41.30
C LEU A 438 27.12 -117.08 41.02
N VAL A 439 26.12 -117.88 41.41
CA VAL A 439 24.70 -117.49 41.35
C VAL A 439 24.39 -116.32 42.28
N GLY A 440 25.07 -116.21 43.43
CA GLY A 440 25.00 -115.03 44.29
C GLY A 440 25.57 -113.77 43.62
N ALA A 441 26.75 -113.87 43.02
CA ALA A 441 27.39 -112.78 42.29
C ALA A 441 26.53 -112.30 41.10
N ALA A 442 26.05 -113.21 40.26
CA ALA A 442 25.19 -112.90 39.12
C ALA A 442 23.87 -112.22 39.54
N LYS A 443 23.26 -112.64 40.66
CA LYS A 443 22.07 -111.95 41.20
C LYS A 443 22.36 -110.52 41.65
N ASN A 444 23.51 -110.28 42.26
CA ASN A 444 23.93 -108.94 42.67
C ASN A 444 24.23 -108.04 41.46
N GLU A 445 24.84 -108.60 40.40
CA GLU A 445 25.07 -107.89 39.14
C GLU A 445 23.74 -107.54 38.43
N ILE A 446 22.81 -108.49 38.32
CA ILE A 446 21.46 -108.23 37.79
C ILE A 446 20.76 -107.10 38.57
N ALA A 447 20.74 -107.16 39.90
CA ALA A 447 20.14 -106.10 40.72
C ALA A 447 20.83 -104.73 40.53
N SER A 448 22.15 -104.71 40.32
CA SER A 448 22.89 -103.48 40.00
C SER A 448 22.59 -102.94 38.60
N LEU A 449 22.32 -103.83 37.63
CA LEU A 449 21.94 -103.46 36.27
C LEU A 449 20.49 -102.96 36.21
N GLU A 450 19.56 -103.60 36.93
CA GLU A 450 18.16 -103.16 37.09
C GLU A 450 18.09 -101.75 37.70
N LEU A 451 18.82 -101.50 38.79
CA LEU A 451 18.95 -100.15 39.37
C LEU A 451 19.50 -99.14 38.37
N SER A 452 20.56 -99.50 37.64
CA SER A 452 21.16 -98.62 36.63
C SER A 452 20.28 -98.43 35.39
N GLU A 453 19.35 -99.33 35.09
CA GLU A 453 18.33 -99.15 34.05
C GLU A 453 17.25 -98.18 34.52
N GLU A 454 16.80 -98.31 35.77
CA GLU A 454 15.78 -97.43 36.36
C GLU A 454 16.29 -95.99 36.53
N GLU A 455 17.55 -95.80 36.94
CA GLU A 455 18.23 -94.49 36.90
C GLU A 455 18.26 -93.89 35.48
N LYS A 456 18.53 -94.70 34.45
CA LYS A 456 18.52 -94.27 33.05
C LYS A 456 17.11 -93.90 32.58
N LYS A 457 16.08 -94.67 32.92
CA LYS A 457 14.67 -94.35 32.63
C LYS A 457 14.26 -93.04 33.29
N ALA A 458 14.54 -92.87 34.59
CA ALA A 458 14.27 -91.63 35.31
C ALA A 458 14.98 -90.43 34.68
N ARG A 459 16.24 -90.61 34.24
CA ARG A 459 16.99 -89.57 33.52
C ARG A 459 16.41 -89.26 32.14
N ILE A 460 15.94 -90.26 31.39
CA ILE A 460 15.26 -90.08 30.10
C ILE A 460 13.94 -89.33 30.30
N HIS A 461 13.12 -89.69 31.28
CA HIS A 461 11.88 -88.98 31.58
C HIS A 461 12.13 -87.50 31.93
N ALA A 462 13.11 -87.20 32.78
CA ALA A 462 13.47 -85.83 33.12
C ALA A 462 13.99 -85.02 31.90
N LEU A 463 14.70 -85.67 30.97
CA LEU A 463 15.15 -85.03 29.72
C LEU A 463 13.98 -84.80 28.74
N VAL A 464 13.03 -85.73 28.65
CA VAL A 464 11.81 -85.58 27.83
C VAL A 464 10.92 -84.45 28.37
N GLU A 465 10.75 -84.36 29.68
CA GLU A 465 10.01 -83.26 30.32
C GLU A 465 10.70 -81.91 30.11
N SER A 466 12.03 -81.85 30.28
CA SER A 466 12.81 -80.65 29.98
C SER A 466 12.71 -80.24 28.50
N LEU A 467 12.68 -81.21 27.58
CA LEU A 467 12.53 -80.96 26.14
C LEU A 467 11.13 -80.42 25.82
N ALA A 468 10.07 -81.02 26.37
CA ALA A 468 8.70 -80.54 26.21
C ALA A 468 8.52 -79.12 26.75
N ASN A 469 9.10 -78.80 27.91
CA ASN A 469 9.09 -77.45 28.47
C ASN A 469 9.83 -76.45 27.56
N SER A 470 10.99 -76.81 27.00
CA SER A 470 11.71 -75.96 26.04
C SER A 470 10.95 -75.76 24.73
N ALA A 471 10.21 -76.77 24.25
CA ALA A 471 9.37 -76.66 23.06
C ALA A 471 8.19 -75.70 23.27
N ASN A 472 7.57 -75.76 24.45
CA ASN A 472 6.50 -74.83 24.85
C ASN A 472 7.03 -73.38 24.98
N GLU A 473 8.23 -73.19 25.53
CA GLU A 473 8.87 -71.86 25.60
C GLU A 473 9.18 -71.32 24.20
N VAL A 474 9.78 -72.13 23.31
CA VAL A 474 10.03 -71.76 21.92
C VAL A 474 8.73 -71.41 21.17
N GLN A 475 7.64 -72.13 21.43
CA GLN A 475 6.33 -71.82 20.83
C GLN A 475 5.77 -70.48 21.34
N SER A 476 5.83 -70.22 22.65
CA SER A 476 5.45 -68.93 23.23
C SER A 476 6.27 -67.77 22.67
N LEU A 477 7.59 -67.96 22.52
CA LEU A 477 8.49 -66.96 21.92
C LEU A 477 8.16 -66.69 20.44
N ARG A 478 7.77 -67.72 19.66
CA ARG A 478 7.29 -67.52 18.27
C ARG A 478 6.01 -66.71 18.21
N GLU A 479 5.05 -66.98 19.09
CA GLU A 479 3.80 -66.21 19.16
C GLU A 479 4.03 -64.75 19.57
N ILE A 480 4.97 -64.50 20.49
CA ILE A 480 5.40 -63.14 20.85
C ILE A 480 6.09 -62.47 19.66
N GLY A 481 6.95 -63.20 18.93
CA GLY A 481 7.59 -62.73 17.70
C GLY A 481 6.58 -62.28 16.65
N ALA A 482 5.61 -63.12 16.31
CA ALA A 482 4.56 -62.79 15.33
C ALA A 482 3.74 -61.54 15.74
N LYS A 483 3.37 -61.41 17.02
CA LYS A 483 2.64 -60.24 17.56
C LYS A 483 3.50 -58.96 17.51
N LEU A 484 4.83 -59.08 17.64
CA LEU A 484 5.76 -57.96 17.45
C LEU A 484 5.93 -57.60 15.97
N GLU A 485 6.01 -58.58 15.07
CA GLU A 485 6.08 -58.35 13.60
C GLU A 485 4.81 -57.70 13.06
N GLU A 486 3.62 -58.11 13.53
CA GLU A 486 2.35 -57.45 13.25
C GLU A 486 2.37 -55.99 13.74
N SER A 487 2.81 -55.76 14.98
CA SER A 487 2.92 -54.42 15.56
C SER A 487 3.90 -53.52 14.79
N ILE A 488 5.06 -54.06 14.39
CA ILE A 488 6.06 -53.35 13.57
C ILE A 488 5.48 -53.02 12.19
N SER A 489 4.78 -53.96 11.57
CA SER A 489 4.15 -53.76 10.26
C SER A 489 3.07 -52.68 10.31
N LYS A 490 2.26 -52.68 11.37
CA LYS A 490 1.28 -51.62 11.65
C LYS A 490 1.95 -50.26 11.82
N TYR A 491 2.93 -50.13 12.71
CA TYR A 491 3.62 -48.85 12.94
C TYR A 491 4.38 -48.36 11.71
N LYS A 492 4.89 -49.26 10.86
CA LYS A 492 5.50 -48.91 9.57
C LYS A 492 4.47 -48.33 8.59
N SER A 493 3.27 -48.91 8.53
CA SER A 493 2.16 -48.39 7.72
C SER A 493 1.67 -47.02 8.23
N GLU A 494 1.48 -46.88 9.55
CA GLU A 494 1.12 -45.59 10.18
C GLU A 494 2.18 -44.51 9.92
N LEU A 495 3.48 -44.86 9.99
CA LEU A 495 4.57 -43.95 9.68
C LEU A 495 4.59 -43.53 8.20
N GLN A 496 4.31 -44.46 7.28
CA GLN A 496 4.21 -44.14 5.85
C GLN A 496 3.03 -43.20 5.57
N GLN A 497 1.85 -43.46 6.15
CA GLN A 497 0.69 -42.57 6.03
C GLN A 497 0.96 -41.17 6.62
N GLN A 498 1.70 -41.09 7.74
CA GLN A 498 2.14 -39.81 8.32
C GLN A 498 3.10 -39.06 7.38
N GLN A 499 4.01 -39.78 6.71
CA GLN A 499 4.97 -39.20 5.77
C GLN A 499 4.28 -38.68 4.50
N GLU A 500 3.33 -39.44 3.95
CA GLU A 500 2.51 -39.05 2.79
C GLU A 500 1.66 -37.81 3.13
N ALA A 501 0.96 -37.81 4.28
CA ALA A 501 0.19 -36.66 4.76
C ALA A 501 1.05 -35.42 5.05
N PHE A 502 2.34 -35.59 5.42
CA PHE A 502 3.27 -34.48 5.58
C PHE A 502 3.64 -33.84 4.24
N VAL A 503 3.87 -34.64 3.19
CA VAL A 503 4.15 -34.14 1.84
C VAL A 503 2.95 -33.37 1.27
N ASP A 504 1.73 -33.87 1.47
CA ASP A 504 0.50 -33.15 1.11
C ASP A 504 0.35 -31.82 1.86
N LEU A 505 0.71 -31.77 3.15
CA LEU A 505 0.72 -30.53 3.92
C LEU A 505 1.80 -29.55 3.45
N GLU A 506 2.99 -30.01 3.07
CA GLU A 506 4.05 -29.16 2.52
C GLU A 506 3.66 -28.57 1.16
N ASN A 507 3.05 -29.37 0.27
CA ASN A 507 2.53 -28.90 -1.00
C ASN A 507 1.41 -27.87 -0.81
N ARG A 508 0.45 -28.14 0.08
CA ARG A 508 -0.62 -27.18 0.43
C ARG A 508 -0.09 -25.90 1.06
N LEU A 509 1.02 -25.94 1.80
CA LEU A 509 1.68 -24.75 2.32
C LEU A 509 2.28 -23.92 1.19
N ARG A 510 3.04 -24.56 0.28
CA ARG A 510 3.62 -23.95 -0.91
C ARG A 510 2.57 -23.30 -1.82
N ASP A 511 1.40 -23.93 -1.97
CA ASP A 511 0.24 -23.38 -2.70
C ASP A 511 -0.44 -22.18 -2.00
N ARG A 512 -0.35 -22.09 -0.66
CA ARG A 512 -0.81 -20.90 0.08
C ARG A 512 0.21 -19.77 0.02
N ASP A 513 1.51 -20.06 0.14
CA ASP A 513 2.57 -19.07 0.02
C ASP A 513 2.55 -18.41 -1.38
N ALA A 514 2.36 -19.20 -2.44
CA ALA A 514 2.22 -18.70 -3.81
C ALA A 514 0.98 -17.80 -4.00
N GLU A 515 -0.13 -18.10 -3.30
CA GLU A 515 -1.34 -17.26 -3.36
C GLU A 515 -1.21 -15.99 -2.51
N VAL A 516 -0.51 -16.04 -1.38
CA VAL A 516 -0.17 -14.86 -0.57
C VAL A 516 0.72 -13.89 -1.37
N GLU A 517 1.69 -14.38 -2.14
CA GLU A 517 2.51 -13.52 -3.01
C GLU A 517 1.68 -12.88 -4.13
N ARG A 518 0.80 -13.64 -4.80
CA ARG A 518 -0.15 -13.10 -5.80
C ARG A 518 -1.05 -12.00 -5.22
N LEU A 519 -1.62 -12.22 -4.04
CA LEU A 519 -2.45 -11.23 -3.35
C LEU A 519 -1.63 -10.00 -2.93
N SER A 520 -0.37 -10.18 -2.54
CA SER A 520 0.54 -9.08 -2.19
C SER A 520 0.94 -8.23 -3.40
N ILE A 521 1.12 -8.85 -4.58
CA ILE A 521 1.32 -8.14 -5.86
C ILE A 521 0.04 -7.36 -6.22
N ARG A 522 -1.13 -8.03 -6.24
CA ARG A 522 -2.41 -7.38 -6.55
C ARG A 522 -2.75 -6.21 -5.62
N LEU A 523 -2.38 -6.31 -4.34
CA LEU A 523 -2.54 -5.21 -3.37
C LEU A 523 -1.67 -4.02 -3.77
N ARG A 524 -0.39 -4.24 -4.08
CA ARG A 524 0.54 -3.18 -4.52
C ARG A 524 0.11 -2.52 -5.84
N ASP A 525 -0.40 -3.30 -6.78
CA ASP A 525 -0.94 -2.78 -8.04
C ASP A 525 -2.16 -1.89 -7.76
N ALA A 526 -3.07 -2.32 -6.87
CA ALA A 526 -4.22 -1.54 -6.44
C ALA A 526 -3.83 -0.27 -5.67
N GLU A 527 -2.86 -0.35 -4.76
CA GLU A 527 -2.28 0.81 -4.06
C GLU A 527 -1.76 1.85 -5.07
N SER A 528 -0.97 1.43 -6.06
CA SER A 528 -0.46 2.34 -7.10
C SER A 528 -1.58 2.95 -7.97
N SER A 529 -2.66 2.21 -8.20
CA SER A 529 -3.84 2.73 -8.90
C SER A 529 -4.61 3.74 -8.05
N VAL A 530 -4.69 3.54 -6.73
CA VAL A 530 -5.32 4.49 -5.80
C VAL A 530 -4.49 5.76 -5.68
N GLU A 531 -3.16 5.67 -5.62
CA GLU A 531 -2.26 6.84 -5.68
C GLU A 531 -2.44 7.61 -7.00
N ALA A 532 -2.48 6.92 -8.14
CA ALA A 532 -2.67 7.54 -9.46
C ALA A 532 -4.07 8.16 -9.65
N ILE A 533 -5.11 7.61 -9.04
CA ILE A 533 -6.46 8.21 -9.01
C ILE A 533 -6.48 9.42 -8.05
N SER A 534 -5.83 9.33 -6.89
CA SER A 534 -5.75 10.42 -5.93
C SER A 534 -5.02 11.64 -6.50
N ALA A 535 -3.92 11.44 -7.23
CA ALA A 535 -3.21 12.51 -7.93
C ALA A 535 -4.12 13.21 -8.98
N LYS A 536 -4.83 12.43 -9.81
CA LYS A 536 -5.80 12.95 -10.78
C LYS A 536 -6.96 13.71 -10.11
N LEU A 537 -7.40 13.28 -8.93
CA LEU A 537 -8.40 13.99 -8.15
C LEU A 537 -7.87 15.35 -7.68
N THR A 538 -6.65 15.41 -7.11
CA THR A 538 -6.05 16.68 -6.70
C THR A 538 -5.78 17.63 -7.87
N ASP A 539 -5.41 17.11 -9.04
CA ASP A 539 -5.27 17.91 -10.27
C ASP A 539 -6.64 18.47 -10.73
N ALA A 540 -7.69 17.65 -10.67
CA ALA A 540 -9.06 18.06 -11.01
C ALA A 540 -9.64 19.08 -10.02
N GLU A 541 -9.36 18.93 -8.71
CA GLU A 541 -9.71 19.91 -7.67
C GLU A 541 -8.99 21.24 -7.88
N ALA A 542 -7.70 21.21 -8.24
CA ALA A 542 -6.94 22.42 -8.57
C ALA A 542 -7.50 23.15 -9.81
N LEU A 543 -7.86 22.41 -10.86
CA LEU A 543 -8.51 22.95 -12.06
C LEU A 543 -9.93 23.49 -11.76
N ALA A 544 -10.70 22.82 -10.91
CA ALA A 544 -12.00 23.30 -10.48
C ALA A 544 -11.87 24.60 -9.66
N ALA A 545 -10.84 24.71 -8.81
CA ALA A 545 -10.53 25.93 -8.06
C ALA A 545 -10.09 27.08 -8.98
N SER A 546 -9.26 26.83 -9.99
CA SER A 546 -8.85 27.87 -10.96
C SER A 546 -10.03 28.34 -11.82
N LEU A 547 -10.84 27.42 -12.34
CA LEU A 547 -12.05 27.76 -13.11
C LEU A 547 -13.09 28.50 -12.26
N SER A 548 -13.22 28.18 -10.97
CA SER A 548 -14.09 28.92 -10.04
C SER A 548 -13.58 30.35 -9.81
N LEU A 549 -12.26 30.53 -9.68
CA LEU A 549 -11.63 31.85 -9.60
C LEU A 549 -11.83 32.65 -10.89
N GLU A 550 -11.58 32.06 -12.06
CA GLU A 550 -11.82 32.68 -13.37
C GLU A 550 -13.29 33.07 -13.54
N LEU A 551 -14.24 32.21 -13.17
CA LEU A 551 -15.67 32.52 -13.18
C LEU A 551 -16.01 33.70 -12.26
N SER A 552 -15.38 33.81 -11.09
CA SER A 552 -15.57 34.94 -10.18
C SER A 552 -15.02 36.26 -10.75
N LEU A 553 -13.84 36.21 -11.38
CA LEU A 553 -13.22 37.35 -12.06
C LEU A 553 -14.06 37.78 -13.27
N ALA A 554 -14.54 36.84 -14.07
CA ALA A 554 -15.41 37.09 -15.21
C ALA A 554 -16.76 37.70 -14.78
N LYS A 555 -17.35 37.23 -13.68
CA LYS A 555 -18.57 37.83 -13.09
C LYS A 555 -18.33 39.27 -12.61
N MET A 556 -17.21 39.55 -11.96
CA MET A 556 -16.85 40.92 -11.57
C MET A 556 -16.58 41.81 -12.79
N ALA A 557 -15.91 41.30 -13.83
CA ALA A 557 -15.69 42.03 -15.07
C ALA A 557 -17.00 42.33 -15.81
N ALA A 558 -17.94 41.36 -15.86
CA ALA A 558 -19.27 41.56 -16.42
C ALA A 558 -20.07 42.61 -15.64
N GLY A 559 -20.14 42.53 -14.31
CA GLY A 559 -20.82 43.55 -13.48
C GLY A 559 -20.20 44.94 -13.60
N ASN A 560 -18.87 45.03 -13.74
CA ASN A 560 -18.19 46.29 -14.04
C ASN A 560 -18.57 46.83 -15.42
N LEU A 561 -18.65 45.97 -16.46
CA LEU A 561 -19.10 46.36 -17.80
C LEU A 561 -20.55 46.83 -17.79
N GLU A 562 -21.46 46.10 -17.13
CA GLU A 562 -22.86 46.51 -16.93
C GLU A 562 -22.96 47.88 -16.24
N ALA A 563 -22.18 48.12 -15.18
CA ALA A 563 -22.11 49.42 -14.52
C ALA A 563 -21.57 50.53 -15.45
N THR A 564 -20.55 50.25 -16.27
CA THR A 564 -20.08 51.23 -17.27
C THR A 564 -21.10 51.50 -18.37
N LEU A 565 -21.86 50.49 -18.82
CA LEU A 565 -22.93 50.65 -19.79
C LEU A 565 -24.11 51.46 -19.22
N ALA A 566 -24.46 51.25 -17.94
CA ALA A 566 -25.46 52.06 -17.25
C ALA A 566 -25.00 53.54 -17.13
N ASN A 567 -23.73 53.77 -16.80
CA ASN A 567 -23.15 55.12 -16.76
C ASN A 567 -23.11 55.77 -18.15
N MET A 568 -22.65 55.07 -19.19
CA MET A 568 -22.67 55.57 -20.57
C MET A 568 -24.10 55.86 -21.06
N LYS A 569 -25.08 55.02 -20.69
CA LYS A 569 -26.48 55.26 -21.01
C LYS A 569 -27.01 56.52 -20.33
N THR A 570 -26.79 56.70 -19.02
CA THR A 570 -27.23 57.93 -18.33
C THR A 570 -26.51 59.19 -18.82
N GLN A 571 -25.26 59.08 -19.29
CA GLN A 571 -24.57 60.15 -20.00
C GLN A 571 -25.22 60.46 -21.36
N LEU A 572 -25.61 59.44 -22.13
CA LEU A 572 -26.33 59.59 -23.39
C LEU A 572 -27.72 60.21 -23.19
N ASP A 573 -28.50 59.71 -22.23
CA ASP A 573 -29.82 60.25 -21.85
C ASP A 573 -29.70 61.75 -21.45
N ALA A 574 -28.60 62.12 -20.78
CA ALA A 574 -28.29 63.50 -20.40
C ALA A 574 -27.86 64.38 -21.58
N GLU A 575 -27.04 63.87 -22.51
CA GLU A 575 -26.67 64.59 -23.74
C GLU A 575 -27.84 64.71 -24.71
N GLU A 576 -28.73 63.72 -24.82
CA GLU A 576 -29.98 63.90 -25.56
C GLU A 576 -30.87 64.99 -24.93
N ALA A 577 -30.96 65.03 -23.60
CA ALA A 577 -31.70 66.07 -22.90
C ALA A 577 -31.05 67.46 -23.04
N HIS A 578 -29.72 67.53 -23.15
CA HIS A 578 -28.97 68.74 -23.46
C HIS A 578 -29.18 69.17 -24.93
N HIS A 579 -29.13 68.24 -25.89
CA HIS A 579 -29.42 68.52 -27.29
C HIS A 579 -30.84 69.05 -27.49
N ARG A 580 -31.85 68.41 -26.87
CA ARG A 580 -33.24 68.89 -26.86
C ARG A 580 -33.41 70.29 -26.28
N ARG A 581 -32.58 70.70 -25.32
CA ARG A 581 -32.54 72.09 -24.81
C ARG A 581 -31.92 73.03 -25.83
N LEU A 582 -30.78 72.67 -26.44
CA LEU A 582 -30.14 73.46 -27.48
C LEU A 582 -31.03 73.63 -28.73
N GLU A 583 -31.77 72.59 -29.13
CA GLU A 583 -32.80 72.66 -30.18
C GLU A 583 -33.91 73.65 -29.80
N GLY A 584 -34.38 73.61 -28.55
CA GLY A 584 -35.37 74.56 -28.02
C GLY A 584 -34.87 76.00 -27.94
N GLU A 585 -33.64 76.21 -27.46
CA GLU A 585 -32.98 77.52 -27.44
C GLU A 585 -32.75 78.06 -28.85
N LEU A 586 -32.34 77.21 -29.80
CA LEU A 586 -32.15 77.58 -31.20
C LEU A 586 -33.50 77.91 -31.88
N ALA A 587 -34.58 77.19 -31.56
CA ALA A 587 -35.92 77.53 -32.02
C ALA A 587 -36.40 78.89 -31.46
N VAL A 588 -36.16 79.17 -30.17
CA VAL A 588 -36.43 80.49 -29.58
C VAL A 588 -35.58 81.57 -30.25
N LYS A 589 -34.30 81.31 -30.53
CA LYS A 589 -33.43 82.26 -31.24
C LYS A 589 -33.81 82.46 -32.70
N ALA A 590 -34.35 81.45 -33.38
CA ALA A 590 -34.92 81.61 -34.73
C ALA A 590 -36.17 82.51 -34.71
N VAL A 591 -37.02 82.40 -33.69
CA VAL A 591 -38.17 83.30 -33.49
C VAL A 591 -37.71 84.73 -33.13
N GLU A 592 -36.72 84.91 -32.25
CA GLU A 592 -36.11 86.22 -31.97
C GLU A 592 -35.49 86.86 -33.22
N MET A 593 -34.81 86.07 -34.06
CA MET A 593 -34.23 86.55 -35.31
C MET A 593 -35.30 86.94 -36.32
N SER A 594 -36.34 86.11 -36.52
CA SER A 594 -37.48 86.42 -37.39
C SER A 594 -38.22 87.69 -36.93
N ALA A 595 -38.41 87.88 -35.62
CA ALA A 595 -38.95 89.11 -35.07
C ALA A 595 -38.06 90.33 -35.36
N LYS A 596 -36.74 90.21 -35.18
CA LYS A 596 -35.77 91.27 -35.51
C LYS A 596 -35.66 91.55 -37.01
N GLU A 597 -35.88 90.56 -37.86
CA GLU A 597 -35.97 90.74 -39.32
C GLU A 597 -37.25 91.50 -39.69
N HIS A 598 -38.38 91.22 -39.03
CA HIS A 598 -39.59 92.05 -39.15
C HIS A 598 -39.39 93.48 -38.62
N ASP A 599 -38.75 93.67 -37.46
CA ASP A 599 -38.40 95.01 -36.95
C ASP A 599 -37.47 95.75 -37.92
N ALA A 600 -36.48 95.06 -38.49
CA ALA A 600 -35.54 95.63 -39.45
C ALA A 600 -36.22 95.99 -40.78
N GLU A 601 -37.17 95.20 -41.26
CA GLU A 601 -37.94 95.51 -42.48
C GLU A 601 -38.99 96.60 -42.24
N ALA A 602 -39.60 96.65 -41.05
CA ALA A 602 -40.42 97.78 -40.62
C ALA A 602 -39.58 99.08 -40.59
N LEU A 603 -38.39 99.06 -39.99
CA LEU A 603 -37.44 100.18 -40.01
C LEU A 603 -36.98 100.55 -41.43
N ARG A 604 -36.76 99.58 -42.32
CA ARG A 604 -36.49 99.86 -43.74
C ARG A 604 -37.66 100.57 -44.42
N SER A 605 -38.89 100.13 -44.15
CA SER A 605 -40.10 100.77 -44.70
C SER A 605 -40.25 102.22 -44.23
N THR A 606 -39.96 102.53 -42.96
CA THR A 606 -39.96 103.93 -42.46
C THR A 606 -38.82 104.73 -43.05
N ILE A 607 -37.62 104.15 -43.27
CA ILE A 607 -36.51 104.80 -43.98
C ILE A 607 -36.87 105.09 -45.45
N VAL A 608 -37.66 104.23 -46.12
CA VAL A 608 -38.19 104.52 -47.47
C VAL A 608 -39.20 105.65 -47.42
N SER A 609 -40.18 105.61 -46.51
CA SER A 609 -41.16 106.70 -46.33
C SER A 609 -40.46 108.04 -46.07
N LEU A 610 -39.49 108.08 -45.15
CA LEU A 610 -38.72 109.28 -44.83
C LEU A 610 -37.85 109.77 -46.00
N LYS A 611 -37.36 108.87 -46.87
CA LYS A 611 -36.64 109.24 -48.11
C LYS A 611 -37.58 109.82 -49.17
N ASP A 612 -38.80 109.31 -49.30
CA ASP A 612 -39.78 109.85 -50.25
C ASP A 612 -40.42 111.14 -49.73
N GLU A 613 -40.64 111.27 -48.42
CA GLU A 613 -40.91 112.56 -47.77
C GLU A 613 -39.76 113.56 -48.00
N LEU A 614 -38.50 113.15 -47.84
CA LEU A 614 -37.34 113.99 -48.12
C LEU A 614 -37.32 114.44 -49.59
N ARG A 615 -37.53 113.53 -50.55
CA ARG A 615 -37.66 113.86 -51.99
C ARG A 615 -38.80 114.83 -52.26
N VAL A 616 -39.95 114.70 -51.58
CA VAL A 616 -41.06 115.65 -51.68
C VAL A 616 -40.66 117.01 -51.09
N LYS A 617 -39.96 117.04 -49.96
CA LYS A 617 -39.42 118.28 -49.36
C LYS A 617 -38.41 118.94 -50.31
N GLU A 618 -37.44 118.20 -50.83
CA GLU A 618 -36.46 118.64 -51.83
C GLU A 618 -37.16 119.19 -53.09
N ALA A 619 -38.19 118.51 -53.61
CA ALA A 619 -38.99 119.00 -54.73
C ALA A 619 -39.79 120.26 -54.40
N THR A 620 -40.25 120.45 -53.15
CA THR A 620 -40.84 121.73 -52.72
C THR A 620 -39.79 122.83 -52.55
N ILE A 621 -38.57 122.51 -52.09
CA ILE A 621 -37.45 123.46 -52.01
C ILE A 621 -37.04 123.89 -53.42
N GLY A 622 -36.95 122.98 -54.38
CA GLY A 622 -36.71 123.29 -55.79
C GLY A 622 -37.78 124.23 -56.35
N LYS A 623 -39.08 123.92 -56.16
CA LYS A 623 -40.18 124.81 -56.57
C LYS A 623 -40.14 126.19 -55.90
N LEU A 624 -39.69 126.28 -54.65
CA LEU A 624 -39.51 127.55 -53.93
C LEU A 624 -38.26 128.32 -54.42
N GLN A 625 -37.19 127.63 -54.81
CA GLN A 625 -36.00 128.22 -55.43
C GLN A 625 -36.33 128.73 -56.85
N ASP A 626 -37.02 127.94 -57.68
CA ASP A 626 -37.54 128.37 -58.98
C ASP A 626 -38.48 129.57 -58.84
N GLY A 627 -39.36 129.57 -57.83
CA GLY A 627 -40.20 130.71 -57.48
C GLY A 627 -39.41 131.95 -57.03
N SER A 628 -38.32 131.75 -56.30
CA SER A 628 -37.40 132.83 -55.90
C SER A 628 -36.65 133.42 -57.11
N GLU A 629 -36.13 132.58 -58.00
CA GLU A 629 -35.48 133.04 -59.22
C GLU A 629 -36.47 133.68 -60.20
N ALA A 630 -37.70 133.17 -60.32
CA ALA A 630 -38.76 133.79 -61.10
C ALA A 630 -39.17 135.16 -60.53
N THR A 631 -39.22 135.33 -59.21
CA THR A 631 -39.50 136.63 -58.58
C THR A 631 -38.33 137.60 -58.68
N LYS A 632 -37.07 137.15 -58.54
CA LYS A 632 -35.87 137.96 -58.85
C LYS A 632 -35.84 138.44 -60.30
N ARG A 633 -36.09 137.54 -61.27
CA ARG A 633 -36.16 137.89 -62.70
C ARG A 633 -37.28 138.89 -62.98
N ARG A 634 -38.45 138.72 -62.38
CA ARG A 634 -39.54 139.71 -62.44
C ARG A 634 -39.13 141.06 -61.85
N LEU A 635 -38.45 141.08 -60.71
CA LEU A 635 -37.91 142.30 -60.09
C LEU A 635 -36.95 143.03 -61.05
N ALA A 636 -35.96 142.34 -61.60
CA ALA A 636 -35.03 142.93 -62.58
C ALA A 636 -35.74 143.44 -63.85
N THR A 637 -36.82 142.77 -64.29
CA THR A 637 -37.66 143.24 -65.41
C THR A 637 -38.45 144.50 -65.03
N ILE A 638 -38.96 144.60 -63.80
CA ILE A 638 -39.67 145.77 -63.28
C ILE A 638 -38.72 146.95 -63.05
N GLU A 639 -37.50 146.71 -62.57
CA GLU A 639 -36.48 147.75 -62.36
C GLU A 639 -35.97 148.31 -63.69
N THR A 640 -35.73 147.46 -64.69
CA THR A 640 -35.36 147.91 -66.04
C THR A 640 -36.51 148.64 -66.74
N ALA A 641 -37.76 148.18 -66.59
CA ALA A 641 -38.94 148.90 -67.08
C ALA A 641 -39.12 150.26 -66.38
N ARG A 642 -38.95 150.33 -65.06
CA ARG A 642 -39.00 151.58 -64.28
C ARG A 642 -37.91 152.57 -64.70
N LEU A 643 -36.69 152.10 -64.94
CA LEU A 643 -35.60 152.94 -65.45
C LEU A 643 -35.87 153.45 -66.87
N ALA A 644 -36.57 152.66 -67.71
CA ALA A 644 -37.01 153.10 -69.03
C ALA A 644 -38.15 154.14 -68.94
N GLU A 645 -39.13 153.95 -68.05
CA GLU A 645 -40.16 154.96 -67.78
C GLU A 645 -39.58 156.26 -67.20
N GLN A 646 -38.69 156.17 -66.21
CA GLN A 646 -38.09 157.36 -65.61
C GLN A 646 -37.33 158.18 -66.67
N LYS A 647 -36.56 157.53 -67.56
CA LYS A 647 -35.94 158.20 -68.71
C LYS A 647 -36.94 158.80 -69.69
N ARG A 648 -38.09 158.12 -69.93
CA ARG A 648 -39.18 158.70 -70.73
C ARG A 648 -39.73 159.97 -70.10
N TYR A 649 -40.11 159.95 -68.83
CA TYR A 649 -40.60 161.14 -68.12
C TYR A 649 -39.55 162.27 -68.08
N GLU A 650 -38.26 161.96 -67.98
CA GLU A 650 -37.18 162.95 -68.07
C GLU A 650 -37.09 163.56 -69.48
N THR A 651 -37.15 162.75 -70.55
CA THR A 651 -37.19 163.27 -71.93
C THR A 651 -38.45 164.07 -72.23
N GLU A 652 -39.62 163.61 -71.80
CA GLU A 652 -40.92 164.26 -72.00
C GLU A 652 -40.99 165.58 -71.23
N ARG A 653 -40.50 165.61 -69.99
CA ARG A 653 -40.38 166.84 -69.19
C ARG A 653 -39.40 167.84 -69.82
N SER A 654 -38.33 167.37 -70.46
CA SER A 654 -37.42 168.25 -71.20
C SER A 654 -38.08 168.83 -72.46
N ALA A 655 -38.87 168.03 -73.20
CA ALA A 655 -39.60 168.47 -74.38
C ALA A 655 -40.73 169.45 -74.03
N LEU A 656 -41.47 169.19 -72.95
CA LEU A 656 -42.48 170.12 -72.42
C LEU A 656 -41.85 171.43 -71.92
N SER A 657 -40.67 171.38 -71.29
CA SER A 657 -39.94 172.59 -70.89
C SER A 657 -39.43 173.41 -72.10
N ALA A 658 -39.05 172.75 -73.19
CA ALA A 658 -38.71 173.41 -74.45
C ALA A 658 -39.97 174.04 -75.08
N GLN A 659 -41.08 173.32 -75.19
CA GLN A 659 -42.36 173.85 -75.68
C GLN A 659 -42.85 175.05 -74.85
N ILE A 660 -42.70 175.04 -73.53
CA ILE A 660 -43.04 176.19 -72.67
C ILE A 660 -42.15 177.40 -73.01
N SER A 661 -40.85 177.19 -73.24
CA SER A 661 -39.91 178.26 -73.61
C SER A 661 -40.22 178.82 -75.00
N ASP A 662 -40.52 177.97 -75.99
CA ASP A 662 -40.92 178.37 -77.33
C ASP A 662 -42.23 179.17 -77.30
N LEU A 663 -43.24 178.69 -76.57
CA LEU A 663 -44.52 179.38 -76.39
C LEU A 663 -44.35 180.72 -75.66
N GLN A 664 -43.46 180.82 -74.67
CA GLN A 664 -43.11 182.09 -74.02
C GLN A 664 -42.43 183.05 -75.01
N SER A 665 -41.44 182.60 -75.78
CA SER A 665 -40.76 183.43 -76.79
C SER A 665 -41.72 183.92 -77.88
N SER A 666 -42.69 183.08 -78.27
CA SER A 666 -43.74 183.41 -79.23
C SER A 666 -44.74 184.42 -78.66
N LEU A 667 -45.14 184.26 -77.39
CA LEU A 667 -46.03 185.17 -76.67
C LEU A 667 -45.40 186.55 -76.48
N ASP A 668 -44.12 186.62 -76.08
CA ASP A 668 -43.40 187.89 -75.92
C ASP A 668 -43.09 188.54 -77.26
N SER A 669 -42.81 187.75 -78.32
CA SER A 669 -42.74 188.26 -79.70
C SER A 669 -44.09 188.83 -80.16
N ALA A 670 -45.21 188.19 -79.82
CA ALA A 670 -46.55 188.67 -80.14
C ALA A 670 -46.89 189.95 -79.36
N ARG A 671 -46.54 190.03 -78.07
CA ARG A 671 -46.64 191.26 -77.25
C ARG A 671 -45.80 192.40 -77.82
N SER A 672 -44.56 192.13 -78.21
CA SER A 672 -43.66 193.13 -78.78
C SER A 672 -44.23 193.69 -80.09
N ARG A 673 -44.75 192.82 -80.98
CA ARG A 673 -45.49 193.25 -82.19
C ARG A 673 -46.75 194.05 -81.86
N ALA A 674 -47.55 193.63 -80.89
CA ALA A 674 -48.78 194.33 -80.49
C ALA A 674 -48.49 195.72 -79.91
N ASN A 675 -47.45 195.85 -79.08
CA ASN A 675 -46.98 197.14 -78.55
C ASN A 675 -46.41 198.03 -79.67
N GLY A 676 -45.65 197.46 -80.60
CA GLY A 676 -45.16 198.14 -81.81
C GLY A 676 -46.29 198.71 -82.66
N LEU A 677 -47.28 197.88 -83.01
CA LEU A 677 -48.49 198.27 -83.74
C LEU A 677 -49.28 199.34 -82.97
N SER A 678 -49.36 199.27 -81.65
CA SER A 678 -50.04 200.28 -80.82
C SER A 678 -49.30 201.64 -80.80
N SER A 679 -47.96 201.63 -80.89
CA SER A 679 -47.17 202.85 -81.02
C SER A 679 -47.20 203.43 -82.44
N GLN A 680 -47.28 202.58 -83.47
CA GLN A 680 -47.49 202.96 -84.86
C GLN A 680 -48.88 203.56 -85.09
N LEU A 681 -49.92 203.02 -84.43
CA LEU A 681 -51.27 203.58 -84.49
C LEU A 681 -51.31 204.98 -83.87
N ARG A 682 -50.74 205.18 -82.67
CA ARG A 682 -50.68 206.49 -82.02
C ARG A 682 -49.87 207.54 -82.77
N THR A 683 -48.83 207.13 -83.49
CA THR A 683 -48.06 208.05 -84.35
C THR A 683 -48.85 208.41 -85.61
N ALA A 684 -49.49 207.43 -86.27
CA ALA A 684 -50.39 207.70 -87.39
C ALA A 684 -51.61 208.56 -87.01
N GLU A 685 -52.14 208.44 -85.78
CA GLU A 685 -53.20 209.30 -85.24
C GLU A 685 -52.71 210.76 -85.05
N ALA A 686 -51.51 210.96 -84.51
CA ALA A 686 -50.91 212.29 -84.36
C ALA A 686 -50.54 212.92 -85.73
N ASP A 687 -49.99 212.13 -86.66
CA ASP A 687 -49.70 212.55 -88.03
C ASP A 687 -51.00 212.92 -88.78
N LYS A 688 -52.11 212.23 -88.51
CA LYS A 688 -53.43 212.58 -89.03
C LYS A 688 -53.92 213.93 -88.52
N GLU A 689 -53.83 214.21 -87.21
CA GLU A 689 -54.20 215.53 -86.67
C GLU A 689 -53.31 216.65 -87.25
N ALA A 690 -52.01 216.39 -87.43
CA ALA A 690 -51.07 217.32 -88.06
C ALA A 690 -51.40 217.57 -89.54
N LEU A 691 -51.85 216.54 -90.27
CA LEU A 691 -52.32 216.64 -91.66
C LEU A 691 -53.65 217.38 -91.79
N GLU A 692 -54.63 217.11 -90.92
CA GLU A 692 -55.92 217.82 -90.92
C GLU A 692 -55.74 219.31 -90.60
N LYS A 693 -54.79 219.64 -89.71
CA LYS A 693 -54.39 221.03 -89.43
C LYS A 693 -53.68 221.69 -90.62
N ASN A 694 -52.77 220.98 -91.29
CA ASN A 694 -52.16 221.43 -92.56
C ASN A 694 -53.22 221.64 -93.65
N LEU A 695 -54.25 220.80 -93.72
CA LEU A 695 -55.30 220.91 -94.71
C LEU A 695 -56.13 222.19 -94.51
N ALA A 696 -56.44 222.54 -93.26
CA ALA A 696 -57.11 223.80 -92.93
C ALA A 696 -56.27 225.03 -93.32
N GLU A 697 -54.96 224.98 -93.09
CA GLU A 697 -54.00 226.02 -93.50
C GLU A 697 -53.91 226.13 -95.03
N LYS A 698 -53.81 225.01 -95.75
CA LYS A 698 -53.80 224.99 -97.23
C LYS A 698 -55.12 225.41 -97.85
N ILE A 699 -56.26 225.23 -97.18
CA ILE A 699 -57.55 225.76 -97.64
C ILE A 699 -57.58 227.30 -97.50
N ALA A 700 -56.97 227.87 -96.46
CA ALA A 700 -56.79 229.32 -96.35
C ALA A 700 -55.86 229.86 -97.45
N ASP A 701 -54.73 229.20 -97.71
CA ASP A 701 -53.84 229.55 -98.84
C ASP A 701 -54.58 229.55 -100.18
N ILE A 702 -55.41 228.52 -100.44
CA ILE A 702 -56.19 228.39 -101.69
C ILE A 702 -57.21 229.52 -101.84
N VAL A 703 -57.80 230.02 -100.76
CA VAL A 703 -58.69 231.19 -100.81
C VAL A 703 -57.91 232.46 -101.18
N SER A 704 -56.68 232.64 -100.67
CA SER A 704 -55.83 233.78 -101.07
C SER A 704 -55.33 233.65 -102.52
N ALA A 705 -54.82 232.48 -102.90
CA ALA A 705 -54.28 232.23 -104.23
C ALA A 705 -55.34 232.37 -105.34
N ASN A 706 -56.62 232.09 -105.06
CA ASN A 706 -57.70 232.35 -106.02
C ASN A 706 -58.05 233.84 -106.18
N ALA A 707 -57.75 234.70 -105.19
CA ALA A 707 -57.84 236.15 -105.36
C ALA A 707 -56.72 236.66 -106.30
N GLU A 708 -55.50 236.14 -106.13
CA GLU A 708 -54.34 236.47 -106.96
C GLU A 708 -54.46 235.92 -108.40
N LEU A 709 -54.92 234.68 -108.56
CA LEU A 709 -55.15 234.07 -109.89
C LEU A 709 -56.15 234.88 -110.72
N LYS A 710 -57.12 235.52 -110.07
CA LYS A 710 -58.11 236.37 -110.73
C LYS A 710 -57.51 237.65 -111.31
N VAL A 711 -56.48 238.20 -110.66
CA VAL A 711 -55.67 239.31 -111.21
C VAL A 711 -54.79 238.82 -112.36
N GLY A 712 -54.09 237.69 -112.17
CA GLY A 712 -53.21 237.11 -113.21
C GLY A 712 -53.94 236.65 -114.48
N GLN A 713 -55.25 236.36 -114.41
CA GLN A 713 -56.06 236.06 -115.60
C GLN A 713 -56.39 237.31 -116.43
N GLU A 714 -56.54 238.47 -115.79
CA GLU A 714 -56.71 239.76 -116.49
C GLU A 714 -55.39 240.17 -117.19
N GLU A 715 -54.23 239.84 -116.62
CA GLU A 715 -52.92 239.99 -117.29
C GLU A 715 -52.73 238.99 -118.45
N ARG A 716 -53.09 237.71 -118.25
CA ARG A 716 -52.87 236.67 -119.28
C ARG A 716 -53.72 236.90 -120.53
N ALA A 717 -54.90 237.49 -120.38
CA ALA A 717 -55.74 237.95 -121.50
C ALA A 717 -55.04 238.96 -122.42
N ALA A 718 -54.01 239.68 -121.94
CA ALA A 718 -53.19 240.58 -122.76
C ALA A 718 -52.01 239.86 -123.45
N LEU A 719 -51.47 238.78 -122.87
CA LEU A 719 -50.28 238.10 -123.38
C LEU A 719 -50.55 237.09 -124.50
N ASP A 720 -51.64 236.31 -124.43
CA ASP A 720 -51.97 235.36 -125.50
C ASP A 720 -52.36 236.06 -126.82
N ALA A 721 -52.65 237.37 -126.78
CA ALA A 721 -52.77 238.23 -127.97
C ALA A 721 -51.41 238.59 -128.62
N ASP A 722 -50.32 238.70 -127.84
CA ASP A 722 -48.94 238.99 -128.32
C ASP A 722 -48.14 237.72 -128.67
N LEU A 723 -48.59 236.55 -128.18
CA LEU A 723 -48.12 235.23 -128.65
C LEU A 723 -48.82 234.74 -129.93
N GLY A 724 -49.90 235.39 -130.32
CA GLY A 724 -50.27 235.54 -131.73
C GLY A 724 -49.14 236.18 -132.55
N ALA A 725 -49.32 236.28 -133.87
CA ALA A 725 -48.36 236.83 -134.85
C ALA A 725 -46.97 236.13 -134.96
N ARG A 726 -46.36 235.62 -133.88
CA ARG A 726 -45.03 234.99 -133.89
C ARG A 726 -45.05 233.59 -134.49
N VAL A 727 -46.01 232.74 -134.14
CA VAL A 727 -46.09 231.35 -134.66
C VAL A 727 -46.33 231.34 -136.18
N GLY A 728 -47.15 232.26 -136.70
CA GLY A 728 -47.36 232.45 -138.13
C GLY A 728 -46.10 232.84 -138.92
N LYS A 729 -45.04 233.29 -138.23
CA LYS A 729 -43.74 233.62 -138.82
C LYS A 729 -42.76 232.44 -138.87
N ILE A 730 -43.05 231.33 -138.19
CA ILE A 730 -42.16 230.16 -138.12
C ILE A 730 -42.49 229.14 -139.21
N GLN A 731 -43.77 228.84 -139.43
CA GLN A 731 -44.17 227.85 -140.45
C GLN A 731 -43.90 228.33 -141.90
N GLU A 732 -43.79 229.64 -142.09
CA GLU A 732 -43.31 230.27 -143.33
C GLU A 732 -41.84 229.89 -143.64
N LEU A 733 -41.01 229.68 -142.60
CA LEU A 733 -39.61 229.25 -142.73
C LEU A 733 -39.45 227.72 -142.85
N GLU A 734 -40.35 226.93 -142.23
CA GLU A 734 -40.33 225.45 -142.37
C GLU A 734 -40.61 225.01 -143.83
N GLY A 735 -41.32 225.83 -144.61
CA GLY A 735 -41.54 225.61 -146.03
C GLY A 735 -40.26 225.64 -146.89
N GLU A 736 -39.23 226.36 -146.45
CA GLU A 736 -37.95 226.47 -147.19
C GLU A 736 -37.00 225.31 -146.89
N LEU A 737 -37.13 224.65 -145.73
CA LEU A 737 -36.12 223.73 -145.21
C LEU A 737 -36.22 222.31 -145.80
N ARG A 738 -37.43 221.77 -146.02
CA ARG A 738 -37.60 220.42 -146.62
C ARG A 738 -37.40 220.36 -148.14
N ALA A 739 -37.33 221.51 -148.82
CA ALA A 739 -36.82 221.57 -150.19
C ALA A 739 -35.35 221.11 -150.29
N PHE A 740 -34.60 221.18 -149.18
CA PHE A 740 -33.18 220.84 -149.11
C PHE A 740 -32.90 219.32 -148.98
N GLU A 741 -33.80 218.54 -148.37
CA GLU A 741 -33.58 217.08 -148.20
C GLU A 741 -33.76 216.29 -149.50
N ILE A 742 -34.60 216.78 -150.42
CA ILE A 742 -34.78 216.21 -151.78
C ILE A 742 -33.45 216.20 -152.56
N ALA A 743 -32.50 217.07 -152.22
CA ALA A 743 -31.19 217.13 -152.87
C ALA A 743 -30.16 216.10 -152.36
N LYS A 744 -30.39 215.41 -151.22
CA LYS A 744 -29.32 214.69 -150.51
C LYS A 744 -29.22 213.19 -150.83
N GLU A 745 -30.33 212.46 -150.91
CA GLU A 745 -30.30 211.00 -151.19
C GLU A 745 -30.10 210.65 -152.69
N ALA A 746 -29.76 211.64 -153.52
CA ALA A 746 -29.27 211.39 -154.87
C ALA A 746 -27.88 210.69 -154.86
N ASP A 747 -27.02 211.01 -153.89
CA ASP A 747 -25.60 210.64 -153.90
C ASP A 747 -25.32 209.18 -153.46
N GLU A 748 -26.05 208.65 -152.48
CA GLU A 748 -25.73 207.32 -151.91
C GLU A 748 -26.03 206.14 -152.87
N ARG A 749 -26.77 206.38 -153.97
CA ARG A 749 -26.94 205.41 -155.06
C ARG A 749 -25.61 204.93 -155.68
N THR A 750 -24.51 205.63 -155.44
CA THR A 750 -23.25 205.46 -156.17
C THR A 750 -22.25 204.51 -155.49
N ILE A 751 -22.38 204.19 -154.19
CA ILE A 751 -21.29 203.60 -153.40
C ILE A 751 -21.36 202.07 -153.24
N ALA A 752 -22.54 201.48 -153.02
CA ALA A 752 -22.67 200.07 -152.67
C ALA A 752 -22.32 199.07 -153.81
N ALA A 753 -22.28 199.53 -155.06
CA ALA A 753 -21.99 198.72 -156.24
C ALA A 753 -20.55 198.14 -156.29
N LEU A 754 -19.65 198.54 -155.38
CA LEU A 754 -18.20 198.33 -155.51
C LEU A 754 -17.60 197.11 -154.78
N LYS A 755 -18.31 196.42 -153.86
CA LYS A 755 -17.71 195.37 -153.00
C LYS A 755 -18.29 193.95 -153.08
N ALA A 756 -19.37 193.72 -153.82
CA ALA A 756 -19.88 192.35 -154.08
C ALA A 756 -18.92 191.49 -154.93
N SER A 757 -17.87 192.09 -155.49
CA SER A 757 -16.89 191.50 -156.41
C SER A 757 -15.83 190.59 -155.76
N PHE A 758 -15.67 190.59 -154.42
CA PHE A 758 -14.42 190.08 -153.81
C PHE A 758 -14.47 188.67 -153.20
N VAL A 759 -15.60 188.24 -152.61
CA VAL A 759 -15.61 187.09 -151.67
C VAL A 759 -15.72 185.71 -152.34
N ARG A 760 -16.02 185.65 -153.65
CA ARG A 760 -16.33 184.41 -154.41
C ARG A 760 -15.13 183.49 -154.69
N MET A 761 -14.11 183.47 -153.83
CA MET A 761 -12.77 182.99 -154.16
C MET A 761 -12.32 181.70 -153.46
N LYS A 762 -12.67 181.44 -152.18
CA LYS A 762 -11.82 180.55 -151.36
C LYS A 762 -12.44 179.64 -150.29
N GLU A 763 -13.67 179.19 -150.50
CA GLU A 763 -14.10 177.89 -149.96
C GLU A 763 -13.43 176.78 -150.82
N GLY A 764 -12.56 175.89 -150.32
CA GLY A 764 -12.03 175.77 -148.96
C GLY A 764 -12.85 174.81 -148.09
N GLN A 765 -12.94 173.52 -148.42
CA GLN A 765 -11.97 172.47 -147.98
C GLN A 765 -11.77 172.42 -146.45
N ALA A 766 -12.47 171.51 -145.77
CA ALA A 766 -12.15 170.98 -144.43
C ALA A 766 -12.95 169.71 -144.10
N GLU A 767 -14.23 169.69 -144.51
CA GLU A 767 -15.14 168.53 -144.44
C GLU A 767 -14.67 167.34 -145.32
N LEU A 768 -14.83 166.05 -144.95
CA LEU A 768 -14.97 165.40 -143.63
C LEU A 768 -14.02 164.16 -143.66
N PHE A 769 -13.27 163.70 -142.64
CA PHE A 769 -13.40 163.63 -141.18
C PHE A 769 -14.43 162.63 -140.59
N GLY A 770 -15.10 161.81 -141.42
CA GLY A 770 -16.09 160.82 -140.95
C GLY A 770 -15.60 159.37 -140.83
N GLU A 771 -15.09 158.78 -141.93
CA GLU A 771 -15.27 157.33 -142.15
C GLU A 771 -14.01 156.47 -142.20
N LEU A 772 -12.81 157.03 -142.45
CA LEU A 772 -11.62 156.21 -142.71
C LEU A 772 -10.93 155.73 -141.42
N ASP A 773 -11.36 154.55 -140.99
CA ASP A 773 -10.52 153.37 -140.79
C ASP A 773 -9.12 153.52 -140.15
N LYS A 774 -8.95 152.85 -139.00
CA LYS A 774 -7.86 151.88 -138.65
C LYS A 774 -6.38 152.25 -138.86
N MET A 775 -6.02 153.42 -139.37
CA MET A 775 -4.64 153.78 -139.69
C MET A 775 -3.82 154.12 -138.43
N ILE A 776 -2.68 153.42 -138.29
CA ILE A 776 -1.42 153.94 -137.73
C ILE A 776 -1.53 154.39 -136.25
N ALA A 777 -1.20 153.59 -135.24
CA ALA A 777 0.05 152.86 -134.95
C ALA A 777 1.28 153.74 -134.65
N SER A 778 2.13 153.25 -133.73
CA SER A 778 3.54 153.63 -133.49
C SER A 778 3.86 154.98 -132.80
N ALA A 779 5.08 155.01 -132.24
CA ALA A 779 5.89 156.18 -131.90
C ALA A 779 5.53 157.08 -130.68
N GLN A 780 6.33 156.89 -129.61
CA GLN A 780 7.25 157.87 -128.98
C GLN A 780 7.70 159.11 -129.82
N PRO A 781 8.47 160.12 -129.32
CA PRO A 781 9.30 160.14 -128.08
C PRO A 781 9.31 161.46 -127.24
N SER A 782 10.14 161.45 -126.17
CA SER A 782 10.82 162.62 -125.54
C SER A 782 9.98 163.51 -124.59
N SER A 783 10.55 164.25 -123.62
CA SER A 783 11.95 164.31 -123.15
C SER A 783 12.04 164.67 -121.65
N ALA A 784 13.26 164.61 -121.10
CA ALA A 784 13.67 165.17 -119.80
C ALA A 784 13.90 166.72 -119.91
N PRO A 785 14.38 167.51 -118.89
CA PRO A 785 15.13 167.07 -117.70
C PRO A 785 15.02 167.89 -116.36
N ASN A 786 15.83 167.42 -115.40
CA ASN A 786 16.64 168.18 -114.42
C ASN A 786 16.21 168.43 -112.95
N SER A 787 17.28 168.49 -112.15
CA SER A 787 17.47 168.81 -110.72
C SER A 787 17.28 170.32 -110.40
N ASN A 788 17.44 170.87 -109.18
CA ASN A 788 18.40 170.54 -108.12
C ASN A 788 18.15 171.32 -106.80
N PHE A 789 18.73 170.86 -105.67
CA PHE A 789 19.24 171.68 -104.51
C PHE A 789 18.25 172.58 -103.69
N GLN A 790 18.50 173.00 -102.43
CA GLN A 790 19.45 172.62 -101.36
C GLN A 790 19.00 173.13 -99.95
N ALA A 791 19.57 172.57 -98.87
CA ALA A 791 20.12 173.20 -97.64
C ALA A 791 19.32 174.17 -96.70
N GLU A 792 19.38 173.87 -95.38
CA GLU A 792 19.82 174.76 -94.25
C GLU A 792 18.96 176.02 -93.83
N VAL A 793 19.04 176.66 -92.64
CA VAL A 793 19.79 176.47 -91.35
C VAL A 793 19.17 177.22 -90.11
N SER A 794 19.37 176.67 -88.90
CA SER A 794 19.53 177.21 -87.50
C SER A 794 18.73 178.36 -86.80
N HIS A 795 18.45 178.11 -85.51
CA HIS A 795 18.60 178.92 -84.25
C HIS A 795 17.90 180.29 -83.91
N ALA A 796 17.33 180.29 -82.67
CA ALA A 796 17.56 181.23 -81.53
C ALA A 796 16.81 182.59 -81.28
N LEU A 797 16.18 182.65 -80.08
CA LEU A 797 16.15 183.73 -79.07
C LEU A 797 15.26 185.03 -79.20
N ARG A 798 15.26 185.79 -78.09
CA ARG A 798 14.40 186.93 -77.58
C ARG A 798 14.99 188.34 -77.95
N PRO A 799 14.47 189.53 -77.52
CA PRO A 799 13.20 189.94 -76.85
C PRO A 799 12.50 191.29 -77.30
N ALA A 800 11.28 191.54 -76.78
CA ALA A 800 10.55 192.79 -76.41
C ALA A 800 10.91 194.24 -76.88
N SER A 801 9.88 195.09 -77.19
CA SER A 801 9.49 196.33 -76.42
C SER A 801 8.51 197.34 -77.11
N ILE A 802 7.50 197.82 -76.34
CA ILE A 802 6.96 199.22 -76.17
C ILE A 802 6.71 200.14 -77.41
N SER A 803 5.47 200.65 -77.59
CA SER A 803 5.07 202.07 -77.27
C SER A 803 3.62 202.45 -77.70
N ARG A 804 2.92 203.23 -76.83
CA ARG A 804 1.69 204.07 -77.01
C ARG A 804 0.50 203.53 -77.85
N PHE A 805 -0.75 203.61 -77.37
CA PHE A 805 -1.28 204.09 -76.08
C PHE A 805 -2.53 203.25 -75.74
#